data_AF-A0A126PWL2-F1
#
_entry.id   AF-A0A126PWL2-F1
#
_cell.length_a   1.000
_cell.length_b   1.000
_cell.length_c   1.000
_cell.angle_alpha   90.00
_cell.angle_beta   90.00
_cell.angle_gamma   90.00
#
_symmetry.space_group_name_H-M   'P 1'
#
loop_
_entity.id
_entity.type
_entity.pdbx_description
1 polymer ?
#
loop_
_entity_poly.entity_id
_entity_poly.type
_entity_poly.pdbx_seq_one_letter_code
_entity_poly.pdbx_strand_id
1 'polypeptide(L)'
;MRILTLRLKNLNALKGEWKIDFTQSPFIDNGLFAITGPTGAGKTTLLDAICLALYHQTPRLGPISTSNNDIMTRGTAECLAEVEFDIKGKAYRAFWSMRRARGKVDGNLQSADVELAEVESGKVLATQVRPKSEEIEKLAGLNFARFTKSMMLSQGDFAAFLNANEADRAELLEELTGTEIYGQISQAVHQQFSDAKQKKKEFAIKLEGVTLLSDEQITQLEEEQAQTKSQVATSNQTLVQLQKQQQWQQAFNANELTIKEASEAQQTANNAINEARQELDLLTQSEPAEKLRLPFLQRNGLQQDVTRYKERLDEKAAQLPDLKTQKAQRSSEVTHAEQALVLTKQQSRELEKRINEQVVPLDNQIAQLTTEQQKANENAARLRQSINALTLKRTEIENASADNKTKLGELETYLREHHSLSGIAEFISGWSETARHIEHDKKQLETLTQSVNNHRQALSSLDDAIAKTNESLSALTQTLDDKNAQVAKCEKALQAALSDKPSDTNSANATSKASLQQERDTKLHHWDNVLQIGHIQQQYLALEQEKVSLGAQKEDLAKKLAQQQSDRQALVDAYKQTRSNLKDIEALIALDAEVAHLRAQLKSGEPCPVCGANEHTTSTVVIDVPETIQKRDSLKQQLDDIEQQGARAKESVTQTEFTLAQVNKQLEQASGQRDTLLEKWQQISSLLSADIPSFEKVDINTSQSVSQFTQQFKTRLDDISAQLTRLEECEQALNAALQAKNEAQQALQGKQSELAVSLQQRETLEKQFNERNTELESKTKRVNDGILALSETMTAHGADIHNLAIDGIATWLNEKAEALKAYKHNHQLHAKLKDELQGVSSTLLVVNRDIESAENQLKGVCEELVQLDNSLKALRDSRSTVFPEGNIAETRNKASAAQEHAERNVNECKSRLQQTDTILSRLEAEIAQLNEQMREKEQALSEATEHFSRQLASSPFADEHAFSNALLDEDTRNTLLELQKRLTQQKQQADLKLENAIATEQSLKAHANAAQWQSELEEHGAQWLDSKITQQAQQRDTLLSSLGQIEQQLSANNQARERQQQLVDEMAAFEAYYDDITYLHSLIGSASGDKFRRFAQGLTLDNLVQLANQQLDKLHGRYQLMRKENEGLGLSVLDTWQGDVVRDTKTLSGGESFLVSLALALALSDLVSHKTSIDSLFLDEGFGTLDAETLDVALDALDNLNASGKMIGVISHIEAMKERIPTQLKVIKRNGVGLSALEKTYAVG
;
A
#
# COMPACT_ATOMS: atom_id res chain seq x y z
N MET A 1 -30.86 -4.15 -55.91
CA MET A 1 -32.19 -4.64 -55.50
C MET A 1 -33.04 -4.68 -56.76
N ARG A 2 -33.54 -5.87 -57.11
CA ARG A 2 -34.30 -6.12 -58.33
C ARG A 2 -35.62 -6.82 -58.00
N ILE A 3 -36.74 -6.35 -58.55
CA ILE A 3 -38.03 -7.06 -58.41
C ILE A 3 -38.08 -8.23 -59.38
N LEU A 4 -38.38 -9.43 -58.88
CA LEU A 4 -38.44 -10.67 -59.65
C LEU A 4 -39.88 -11.02 -60.01
N THR A 5 -40.76 -11.11 -59.02
CA THR A 5 -42.18 -11.42 -59.23
C THR A 5 -43.07 -10.54 -58.37
N LEU A 6 -44.28 -10.24 -58.88
CA LEU A 6 -45.34 -9.54 -58.16
C LEU A 6 -46.63 -10.35 -58.24
N ARG A 7 -47.16 -10.78 -57.10
CA ARG A 7 -48.46 -11.42 -56.99
C ARG A 7 -49.38 -10.56 -56.12
N LEU A 8 -50.59 -10.33 -56.61
CA LEU A 8 -51.60 -9.55 -55.89
C LEU A 8 -53.00 -10.17 -56.01
N LYS A 9 -53.82 -9.98 -54.99
CA LYS A 9 -55.22 -10.41 -54.98
C LYS A 9 -56.11 -9.31 -54.41
N ASN A 10 -57.17 -8.97 -55.14
CA ASN A 10 -58.24 -8.06 -54.69
C ASN A 10 -57.73 -6.75 -54.05
N LEU A 11 -56.80 -6.06 -54.71
CA LEU A 11 -56.30 -4.75 -54.27
C LEU A 11 -56.93 -3.64 -55.12
N ASN A 12 -57.44 -2.58 -54.47
CA ASN A 12 -58.08 -1.41 -55.07
C ASN A 12 -59.08 -1.79 -56.18
N ALA A 13 -58.84 -1.38 -57.42
CA ALA A 13 -59.71 -1.68 -58.56
C ALA A 13 -59.44 -3.08 -59.18
N LEU A 14 -58.29 -3.71 -58.91
CA LEU A 14 -57.88 -4.98 -59.49
C LEU A 14 -58.49 -6.16 -58.73
N LYS A 15 -59.66 -6.63 -59.19
CA LYS A 15 -60.36 -7.78 -58.62
C LYS A 15 -59.84 -9.09 -59.22
N GLY A 16 -59.69 -10.12 -58.39
CA GLY A 16 -59.11 -11.40 -58.78
C GLY A 16 -57.65 -11.53 -58.34
N GLU A 17 -57.04 -12.66 -58.69
CA GLU A 17 -55.66 -12.98 -58.34
C GLU A 17 -54.78 -12.92 -59.59
N TRP A 18 -53.66 -12.20 -59.48
CA TRP A 18 -52.78 -11.90 -60.58
C TRP A 18 -51.32 -12.15 -60.19
N LYS A 19 -50.52 -12.73 -61.08
CA LYS A 19 -49.08 -12.92 -60.90
C LYS A 19 -48.35 -12.43 -62.16
N ILE A 20 -47.41 -11.53 -61.95
CA ILE A 20 -46.51 -10.98 -62.96
C ILE A 20 -45.12 -11.50 -62.65
N ASP A 21 -44.50 -12.15 -63.61
CA ASP A 21 -43.12 -12.64 -63.51
C ASP A 21 -42.23 -11.79 -64.42
N PHE A 22 -41.43 -10.91 -63.81
CA PHE A 22 -40.54 -10.02 -64.54
C PHE A 22 -39.24 -10.70 -65.00
N THR A 23 -39.05 -11.98 -64.66
CA THR A 23 -37.91 -12.79 -65.11
C THR A 23 -38.21 -13.56 -66.41
N GLN A 24 -39.45 -13.50 -66.91
CA GLN A 24 -39.88 -14.16 -68.13
C GLN A 24 -40.11 -13.19 -69.30
N SER A 25 -40.17 -13.72 -70.53
CA SER A 25 -40.60 -12.96 -71.71
C SER A 25 -42.05 -12.50 -71.54
N PRO A 26 -42.42 -11.25 -71.89
CA PRO A 26 -41.64 -10.25 -72.64
C PRO A 26 -40.80 -9.26 -71.80
N PHE A 27 -40.69 -9.41 -70.47
CA PHE A 27 -40.02 -8.44 -69.58
C PHE A 27 -38.50 -8.60 -69.48
N ILE A 28 -37.99 -9.84 -69.64
CA ILE A 28 -36.53 -10.08 -69.64
C ILE A 28 -35.87 -9.69 -70.96
N ASP A 29 -36.62 -9.74 -72.06
CA ASP A 29 -36.14 -9.42 -73.42
C ASP A 29 -36.01 -7.91 -73.63
N ASN A 30 -36.79 -7.12 -72.90
CA ASN A 30 -36.74 -5.66 -72.91
C ASN A 30 -37.01 -5.11 -71.51
N GLY A 31 -35.98 -4.55 -70.86
CA GLY A 31 -36.06 -4.07 -69.47
C GLY A 31 -36.92 -2.81 -69.30
N LEU A 32 -37.32 -2.15 -70.39
CA LEU A 32 -38.29 -1.05 -70.40
C LEU A 32 -39.70 -1.58 -70.76
N PHE A 33 -40.67 -1.36 -69.86
CA PHE A 33 -42.06 -1.72 -70.11
C PHE A 33 -43.04 -0.64 -69.65
N ALA A 34 -44.20 -0.57 -70.32
CA ALA A 34 -45.23 0.41 -70.02
C ALA A 34 -46.45 -0.24 -69.35
N ILE A 35 -46.90 0.33 -68.22
CA ILE A 35 -48.17 -0.01 -67.58
C ILE A 35 -49.23 0.93 -68.15
N THR A 36 -50.11 0.41 -69.01
CA THR A 36 -51.04 1.22 -69.81
C THR A 36 -52.49 0.95 -69.43
N GLY A 37 -53.33 1.99 -69.50
CA GLY A 37 -54.75 1.90 -69.19
C GLY A 37 -55.39 3.28 -69.03
N PRO A 38 -56.72 3.42 -69.21
CA PRO A 38 -57.41 4.70 -69.05
C PRO A 38 -57.27 5.26 -67.64
N THR A 39 -57.39 6.58 -67.49
CA THR A 39 -57.27 7.24 -66.17
C THR A 39 -58.27 6.65 -65.17
N GLY A 40 -57.80 6.38 -63.95
CA GLY A 40 -58.58 5.70 -62.91
C GLY A 40 -58.80 4.19 -63.14
N ALA A 41 -58.04 3.53 -64.04
CA ALA A 41 -58.08 2.07 -64.20
C ALA A 41 -57.35 1.30 -63.10
N GLY A 42 -56.62 1.96 -62.19
CA GLY A 42 -55.88 1.29 -61.10
C GLY A 42 -54.43 0.91 -61.46
N LYS A 43 -53.76 1.67 -62.33
CA LYS A 43 -52.36 1.43 -62.74
C LYS A 43 -51.38 1.45 -61.54
N THR A 44 -51.49 2.46 -60.68
CA THR A 44 -50.69 2.61 -59.46
C THR A 44 -50.95 1.54 -58.40
N THR A 45 -52.00 0.73 -58.53
CA THR A 45 -52.29 -0.38 -57.59
C THR A 45 -51.17 -1.44 -57.60
N LEU A 46 -50.43 -1.58 -58.70
CA LEU A 46 -49.27 -2.47 -58.77
C LEU A 46 -48.12 -1.98 -57.88
N LEU A 47 -47.89 -0.66 -57.84
CA LEU A 47 -46.88 -0.06 -56.97
C LEU A 47 -47.28 -0.12 -55.50
N ASP A 48 -48.55 0.15 -55.21
CA ASP A 48 -49.09 -0.02 -53.85
C ASP A 48 -48.88 -1.45 -53.35
N ALA A 49 -49.09 -2.47 -54.21
CA ALA A 49 -48.88 -3.86 -53.85
C ALA A 49 -47.41 -4.15 -53.50
N ILE A 50 -46.46 -3.58 -54.25
CA ILE A 50 -45.02 -3.75 -53.97
C ILE A 50 -44.67 -3.17 -52.60
N CYS A 51 -45.08 -1.93 -52.33
CA CYS A 51 -44.81 -1.26 -51.05
C CYS A 51 -45.48 -1.95 -49.87
N LEU A 52 -46.70 -2.43 -50.08
CA LEU A 52 -47.47 -3.09 -49.05
C LEU A 52 -46.84 -4.44 -48.65
N ALA A 53 -46.36 -5.20 -49.64
CA ALA A 53 -45.63 -6.44 -49.41
C ALA A 53 -44.33 -6.20 -48.62
N LEU A 54 -43.55 -5.18 -49.00
CA LEU A 54 -42.26 -4.88 -48.37
C LEU A 54 -42.42 -4.20 -47.00
N TYR A 55 -43.10 -3.06 -46.93
CA TYR A 55 -43.05 -2.16 -45.77
C TYR A 55 -44.37 -2.02 -45.00
N HIS A 56 -45.42 -2.78 -45.37
CA HIS A 56 -46.75 -2.70 -44.74
C HIS A 56 -47.40 -1.30 -44.84
N GLN A 57 -46.94 -0.50 -45.80
CA GLN A 57 -47.38 0.87 -46.00
C GLN A 57 -47.53 1.14 -47.50
N THR A 58 -48.48 1.99 -47.86
CA THR A 58 -48.60 2.47 -49.25
C THR A 58 -48.27 3.96 -49.35
N PRO A 59 -47.71 4.42 -50.48
CA PRO A 59 -47.44 5.85 -50.69
C PRO A 59 -48.71 6.72 -50.62
N ARG A 60 -49.86 6.18 -51.08
CA ARG A 60 -51.09 6.96 -51.24
C ARG A 60 -52.02 6.95 -50.02
N LEU A 61 -52.11 5.82 -49.31
CA LEU A 61 -53.01 5.66 -48.16
C LEU A 61 -52.28 5.69 -46.81
N GLY A 62 -50.94 5.75 -46.81
CA GLY A 62 -50.15 5.64 -45.60
C GLY A 62 -50.16 4.22 -45.01
N PRO A 63 -49.89 4.07 -43.69
CA PRO A 63 -49.85 2.77 -43.04
C PRO A 63 -51.24 2.15 -42.96
N ILE A 64 -51.37 0.88 -43.38
CA ILE A 64 -52.66 0.19 -43.42
C ILE A 64 -52.96 -0.43 -42.06
N SER A 65 -54.15 -0.16 -41.52
CA SER A 65 -54.56 -0.70 -40.21
C SER A 65 -55.91 -1.39 -40.29
N THR A 66 -56.35 -2.00 -39.19
CA THR A 66 -57.68 -2.60 -39.09
C THR A 66 -58.81 -1.57 -39.11
N SER A 67 -58.53 -0.30 -38.79
CA SER A 67 -59.48 0.82 -38.82
C SER A 67 -59.45 1.61 -40.12
N ASN A 68 -58.35 1.55 -40.88
CA ASN A 68 -58.17 2.29 -42.13
C ASN A 68 -57.59 1.36 -43.22
N ASN A 69 -58.49 0.70 -43.97
CA ASN A 69 -58.12 -0.15 -45.11
C ASN A 69 -59.09 0.10 -46.27
N ASP A 70 -58.79 1.16 -47.01
CA ASP A 70 -59.39 1.47 -48.31
C ASP A 70 -58.68 0.74 -49.47
N ILE A 71 -57.67 -0.09 -49.18
CA ILE A 71 -56.88 -0.80 -50.19
C ILE A 71 -57.51 -2.13 -50.63
N MET A 72 -58.38 -2.75 -49.85
CA MET A 72 -59.09 -3.98 -50.24
C MET A 72 -60.22 -3.68 -51.25
N THR A 73 -60.27 -4.42 -52.37
CA THR A 73 -61.33 -4.24 -53.37
C THR A 73 -62.73 -4.42 -52.76
N ARG A 74 -63.64 -3.48 -53.04
CA ARG A 74 -65.04 -3.56 -52.57
C ARG A 74 -65.71 -4.85 -53.04
N GLY A 75 -66.51 -5.47 -52.17
CA GLY A 75 -67.17 -6.72 -52.51
C GLY A 75 -66.29 -7.97 -52.39
N THR A 76 -65.15 -7.90 -51.69
CA THR A 76 -64.24 -9.03 -51.44
C THR A 76 -63.95 -9.20 -49.95
N ALA A 77 -63.53 -10.40 -49.55
CA ALA A 77 -63.28 -10.75 -48.14
C ALA A 77 -61.80 -10.95 -47.79
N GLU A 78 -60.91 -10.92 -48.77
CA GLU A 78 -59.47 -11.09 -48.59
C GLU A 78 -58.72 -10.34 -49.68
N CYS A 79 -57.54 -9.83 -49.33
CA CYS A 79 -56.57 -9.28 -50.26
C CYS A 79 -55.15 -9.66 -49.85
N LEU A 80 -54.25 -9.73 -50.83
CA LEU A 80 -52.84 -10.04 -50.59
C LEU A 80 -51.93 -9.31 -51.58
N ALA A 81 -50.69 -9.12 -51.15
CA ALA A 81 -49.57 -8.68 -51.96
C ALA A 81 -48.34 -9.52 -51.60
N GLU A 82 -47.65 -10.02 -52.60
CA GLU A 82 -46.45 -10.83 -52.48
C GLU A 82 -45.44 -10.35 -53.53
N VAL A 83 -44.21 -10.14 -53.08
CA VAL A 83 -43.09 -9.71 -53.92
C VAL A 83 -41.91 -10.62 -53.67
N GLU A 84 -41.37 -11.20 -54.75
CA GLU A 84 -40.03 -11.79 -54.72
C GLU A 84 -39.03 -10.80 -55.29
N PHE A 85 -37.92 -10.60 -54.61
CA PHE A 85 -36.89 -9.62 -54.99
C PHE A 85 -35.48 -10.14 -54.72
N ASP A 86 -34.53 -9.72 -55.53
CA ASP A 86 -33.11 -10.04 -55.39
C ASP A 86 -32.35 -8.88 -54.73
N ILE A 87 -31.45 -9.19 -53.80
CA ILE A 87 -30.43 -8.28 -53.28
C ILE A 87 -29.08 -8.98 -53.36
N LYS A 88 -28.16 -8.44 -54.18
CA LYS A 88 -26.77 -8.94 -54.31
C LYS A 88 -26.72 -10.44 -54.65
N GLY A 89 -27.64 -10.95 -55.47
CA GLY A 89 -27.67 -12.35 -55.91
C GLY A 89 -28.38 -13.32 -54.97
N LYS A 90 -29.11 -12.82 -53.96
CA LYS A 90 -29.98 -13.63 -53.09
C LYS A 90 -31.44 -13.20 -53.22
N ALA A 91 -32.31 -14.18 -53.45
CA ALA A 91 -33.75 -13.96 -53.62
C ALA A 91 -34.52 -14.10 -52.30
N TYR A 92 -35.36 -13.10 -52.00
CA TYR A 92 -36.22 -13.03 -50.83
C TYR A 92 -37.68 -12.86 -51.25
N ARG A 93 -38.61 -13.40 -50.45
CA ARG A 93 -40.06 -13.26 -50.61
C ARG A 93 -40.63 -12.46 -49.45
N ALA A 94 -41.24 -11.32 -49.76
CA ALA A 94 -42.03 -10.54 -48.82
C ALA A 94 -43.53 -10.74 -49.11
N PHE A 95 -44.27 -11.15 -48.08
CA PHE A 95 -45.69 -11.43 -48.14
C PHE A 95 -46.46 -10.52 -47.19
N TRP A 96 -47.63 -10.10 -47.64
CA TRP A 96 -48.61 -9.35 -46.89
C TRP A 96 -50.02 -9.80 -47.28
N SER A 97 -50.90 -10.03 -46.31
CA SER A 97 -52.31 -10.28 -46.57
C SER A 97 -53.20 -9.72 -45.47
N MET A 98 -54.41 -9.34 -45.84
CA MET A 98 -55.47 -9.01 -44.89
C MET A 98 -56.76 -9.70 -45.30
N ARG A 99 -57.48 -10.18 -44.29
CA ARG A 99 -58.77 -10.85 -44.46
C ARG A 99 -59.81 -10.23 -43.56
N ARG A 100 -61.05 -10.26 -44.02
CA ARG A 100 -62.22 -9.97 -43.22
C ARG A 100 -62.57 -11.18 -42.39
N ALA A 101 -63.08 -10.93 -41.20
CA ALA A 101 -63.45 -11.98 -40.26
C ALA A 101 -64.33 -13.03 -40.95
N ARG A 102 -63.90 -14.30 -40.84
CA ARG A 102 -64.67 -15.47 -41.29
C ARG A 102 -64.91 -15.53 -42.81
N GLY A 103 -64.08 -14.81 -43.60
CA GLY A 103 -64.14 -14.86 -45.07
C GLY A 103 -65.41 -14.22 -45.66
N LYS A 104 -66.13 -13.40 -44.89
CA LYS A 104 -67.34 -12.69 -45.35
C LYS A 104 -67.01 -11.28 -45.79
N VAL A 105 -67.64 -10.84 -46.87
CA VAL A 105 -67.47 -9.51 -47.47
C VAL A 105 -67.81 -8.39 -46.47
N ASP A 106 -68.80 -8.60 -45.59
CA ASP A 106 -69.22 -7.63 -44.57
C ASP A 106 -68.53 -7.83 -43.20
N GLY A 107 -67.49 -8.67 -43.12
CA GLY A 107 -66.74 -8.92 -41.89
C GLY A 107 -65.77 -7.80 -41.52
N ASN A 108 -65.47 -7.66 -40.23
CA ASN A 108 -64.43 -6.74 -39.73
C ASN A 108 -63.06 -7.17 -40.24
N LEU A 109 -62.25 -6.20 -40.69
CA LEU A 109 -60.86 -6.43 -41.07
C LEU A 109 -60.05 -7.00 -39.89
N GLN A 110 -59.28 -8.05 -40.14
CA GLN A 110 -58.32 -8.63 -39.20
C GLN A 110 -56.95 -7.95 -39.36
N SER A 111 -56.07 -8.10 -38.36
CA SER A 111 -54.67 -7.68 -38.48
C SER A 111 -54.02 -8.32 -39.70
N ALA A 112 -53.06 -7.63 -40.32
CA ALA A 112 -52.35 -8.17 -41.46
C ALA A 112 -51.46 -9.35 -41.06
N ASP A 113 -51.54 -10.42 -41.85
CA ASP A 113 -50.62 -11.54 -41.80
C ASP A 113 -49.44 -11.20 -42.73
N VAL A 114 -48.22 -11.18 -42.21
CA VAL A 114 -47.01 -10.79 -42.96
C VAL A 114 -45.91 -11.84 -42.80
N GLU A 115 -45.05 -11.97 -43.82
CA GLU A 115 -43.91 -12.88 -43.79
C GLU A 115 -42.76 -12.30 -44.64
N LEU A 116 -41.52 -12.51 -44.20
CA LEU A 116 -40.32 -12.37 -45.03
C LEU A 116 -39.56 -13.68 -44.96
N ALA A 117 -39.21 -14.25 -46.10
CA ALA A 117 -38.49 -15.53 -46.19
C ALA A 117 -37.43 -15.51 -47.30
N GLU A 118 -36.40 -16.35 -47.18
CA GLU A 118 -35.45 -16.64 -48.26
C GLU A 118 -36.07 -17.64 -49.24
N VAL A 119 -36.00 -17.36 -50.54
CA VAL A 119 -36.69 -18.17 -51.57
C VAL A 119 -36.04 -19.54 -51.74
N GLU A 120 -34.70 -19.63 -51.71
CA GLU A 120 -33.97 -20.88 -51.94
C GLU A 120 -34.08 -21.86 -50.76
N SER A 121 -33.93 -21.38 -49.53
CA SER A 121 -33.94 -22.22 -48.31
C SER A 121 -35.32 -22.39 -47.69
N GLY A 122 -36.29 -21.53 -48.04
CA GLY A 122 -37.61 -21.45 -47.39
C GLY A 122 -37.55 -20.93 -45.94
N LYS A 123 -36.39 -20.44 -45.48
CA LYS A 123 -36.20 -19.95 -44.11
C LYS A 123 -36.97 -18.64 -43.90
N VAL A 124 -37.91 -18.65 -42.96
CA VAL A 124 -38.65 -17.45 -42.54
C VAL A 124 -37.76 -16.58 -41.63
N LEU A 125 -37.58 -15.32 -42.02
CA LEU A 125 -36.77 -14.31 -41.33
C LEU A 125 -37.62 -13.46 -40.36
N ALA A 126 -38.86 -13.15 -40.73
CA ALA A 126 -39.77 -12.38 -39.87
C ALA A 126 -41.24 -12.66 -40.20
N THR A 127 -42.11 -12.70 -39.19
CA THR A 127 -43.57 -12.90 -39.32
C THR A 127 -44.41 -11.80 -38.67
N GLN A 128 -43.77 -10.77 -38.12
CA GLN A 128 -44.42 -9.61 -37.52
C GLN A 128 -44.10 -8.35 -38.32
N VAL A 129 -45.04 -7.39 -38.38
CA VAL A 129 -44.94 -6.17 -39.22
C VAL A 129 -43.63 -5.41 -38.98
N ARG A 130 -43.32 -5.04 -37.74
CA ARG A 130 -42.15 -4.22 -37.42
C ARG A 130 -40.81 -4.95 -37.65
N PRO A 131 -40.60 -6.18 -37.14
CA PRO A 131 -39.40 -6.96 -37.46
C PRO A 131 -39.22 -7.22 -38.95
N LYS A 132 -40.32 -7.43 -39.70
CA LYS A 132 -40.26 -7.60 -41.16
C LYS A 132 -39.73 -6.34 -41.84
N SER A 133 -40.28 -5.18 -41.52
CA SER A 133 -39.82 -3.91 -42.07
C SER A 133 -38.36 -3.67 -41.71
N GLU A 134 -37.97 -3.74 -40.42
CA GLU A 134 -36.58 -3.53 -39.96
C GLU A 134 -35.57 -4.48 -40.64
N GLU A 135 -35.94 -5.75 -40.84
CA GLU A 135 -35.06 -6.71 -41.53
C GLU A 135 -34.92 -6.41 -43.03
N ILE A 136 -36.00 -5.95 -43.67
CA ILE A 136 -35.93 -5.45 -45.06
C ILE A 136 -35.03 -4.20 -45.12
N GLU A 137 -35.08 -3.29 -44.14
CA GLU A 137 -34.20 -2.11 -44.09
C GLU A 137 -32.73 -2.50 -43.96
N LYS A 138 -32.42 -3.52 -43.15
CA LYS A 138 -31.05 -4.04 -43.02
C LYS A 138 -30.57 -4.73 -44.28
N LEU A 139 -31.41 -5.54 -44.92
CA LEU A 139 -31.06 -6.28 -46.13
C LEU A 139 -30.90 -5.35 -47.33
N ALA A 140 -31.86 -4.45 -47.55
CA ALA A 140 -31.88 -3.54 -48.70
C ALA A 140 -31.07 -2.25 -48.47
N GLY A 141 -30.78 -1.88 -47.23
CA GLY A 141 -30.16 -0.59 -46.87
C GLY A 141 -31.09 0.62 -47.07
N LEU A 142 -32.38 0.36 -47.32
CA LEU A 142 -33.40 1.36 -47.66
C LEU A 142 -34.59 1.20 -46.71
N ASN A 143 -34.88 2.23 -45.92
CA ASN A 143 -36.14 2.35 -45.18
C ASN A 143 -37.29 2.74 -46.12
N PHE A 144 -38.54 2.72 -45.65
CA PHE A 144 -39.71 3.03 -46.49
C PHE A 144 -39.55 4.38 -47.23
N ALA A 145 -39.11 5.44 -46.54
CA ALA A 145 -38.92 6.76 -47.14
C ALA A 145 -37.79 6.81 -48.17
N ARG A 146 -36.67 6.10 -47.94
CA ARG A 146 -35.58 5.97 -48.91
C ARG A 146 -36.01 5.12 -50.10
N PHE A 147 -36.75 4.03 -49.88
CA PHE A 147 -37.24 3.15 -50.93
C PHE A 147 -38.24 3.88 -51.86
N THR A 148 -39.21 4.60 -51.30
CA THR A 148 -40.14 5.39 -52.10
C THR A 148 -39.47 6.53 -52.84
N LYS A 149 -38.42 7.16 -52.31
CA LYS A 149 -37.69 8.27 -52.97
C LYS A 149 -36.63 7.81 -53.99
N SER A 150 -36.13 6.57 -53.91
CA SER A 150 -35.04 6.07 -54.78
C SER A 150 -35.47 5.02 -55.81
N MET A 151 -36.56 4.28 -55.56
CA MET A 151 -37.02 3.17 -56.41
C MET A 151 -38.37 3.44 -57.10
N MET A 152 -39.16 4.39 -56.59
CA MET A 152 -40.36 4.89 -57.23
C MET A 152 -40.28 6.41 -57.43
N LEU A 153 -40.84 6.92 -58.50
CA LEU A 153 -41.17 8.35 -58.59
C LEU A 153 -42.67 8.49 -58.38
N SER A 154 -43.08 8.79 -57.14
CA SER A 154 -44.44 9.23 -56.83
C SER A 154 -44.65 10.70 -57.21
N GLN A 155 -45.89 11.02 -57.57
CA GLN A 155 -46.31 12.33 -58.07
C GLN A 155 -45.89 13.49 -57.13
N GLY A 156 -44.93 14.33 -57.56
CA GLY A 156 -44.60 15.63 -56.93
C GLY A 156 -43.42 15.68 -55.95
N ASP A 157 -42.82 14.55 -55.57
CA ASP A 157 -41.84 14.51 -54.46
C ASP A 157 -40.46 15.11 -54.79
N PHE A 158 -39.96 14.98 -56.02
CA PHE A 158 -38.66 15.57 -56.40
C PHE A 158 -38.75 17.08 -56.71
N ALA A 159 -39.90 17.56 -57.18
CA ALA A 159 -40.15 19.00 -57.30
C ALA A 159 -40.13 19.67 -55.91
N ALA A 160 -40.52 18.94 -54.85
CA ALA A 160 -40.39 19.39 -53.48
C ALA A 160 -38.92 19.44 -53.01
N PHE A 161 -38.08 18.45 -53.37
CA PHE A 161 -36.64 18.47 -53.07
C PHE A 161 -35.90 19.65 -53.76
N LEU A 162 -36.20 19.89 -55.04
CA LEU A 162 -35.65 21.00 -55.83
C LEU A 162 -35.99 22.37 -55.20
N ASN A 163 -37.18 22.49 -54.60
CA ASN A 163 -37.71 23.74 -54.06
C ASN A 163 -37.67 23.86 -52.53
N ALA A 164 -37.16 22.83 -51.83
CA ALA A 164 -37.01 22.79 -50.37
C ALA A 164 -36.19 23.97 -49.83
N ASN A 165 -36.46 24.40 -48.59
CA ASN A 165 -35.57 25.34 -47.91
C ASN A 165 -34.26 24.64 -47.50
N GLU A 166 -33.28 25.40 -47.03
CA GLU A 166 -31.95 24.85 -46.69
C GLU A 166 -32.01 23.79 -45.57
N ALA A 167 -32.89 23.95 -44.58
CA ALA A 167 -33.03 23.04 -43.46
C ALA A 167 -33.67 21.70 -43.89
N ASP A 168 -34.78 21.76 -44.63
CA ASP A 168 -35.46 20.58 -45.15
C ASP A 168 -34.56 19.82 -46.13
N ARG A 169 -33.75 20.53 -46.94
CA ARG A 169 -32.77 19.91 -47.83
C ARG A 169 -31.60 19.31 -47.06
N ALA A 170 -31.12 19.95 -45.99
CA ALA A 170 -30.09 19.40 -45.12
C ALA A 170 -30.54 18.07 -44.50
N GLU A 171 -31.76 18.01 -44.00
CA GLU A 171 -32.36 16.79 -43.43
C GLU A 171 -32.48 15.68 -44.49
N LEU A 172 -32.96 16.00 -45.69
CA LEU A 172 -33.06 15.05 -46.80
C LEU A 172 -31.67 14.53 -47.24
N LEU A 173 -30.66 15.40 -47.32
CA LEU A 173 -29.29 15.00 -47.64
C LEU A 173 -28.67 14.17 -46.50
N GLU A 174 -28.96 14.51 -45.23
CA GLU A 174 -28.52 13.73 -44.07
C GLU A 174 -29.07 12.30 -44.13
N GLU A 175 -30.38 12.17 -44.38
CA GLU A 175 -31.05 10.88 -44.54
C GLU A 175 -30.47 10.07 -45.68
N LEU A 176 -30.06 10.69 -46.79
CA LEU A 176 -29.59 9.98 -47.99
C LEU A 176 -28.10 9.64 -47.96
N THR A 177 -27.29 10.41 -47.22
CA THR A 177 -25.82 10.35 -47.29
C THR A 177 -25.15 9.90 -45.99
N GLY A 178 -25.89 9.91 -44.86
CA GLY A 178 -25.41 9.42 -43.56
C GLY A 178 -24.46 10.39 -42.84
N THR A 179 -24.66 11.70 -42.98
CA THR A 179 -23.79 12.75 -42.41
C THR A 179 -24.07 13.07 -40.92
N GLU A 180 -24.88 12.28 -40.22
CA GLU A 180 -25.26 12.48 -38.80
C GLU A 180 -24.04 12.56 -37.86
N ILE A 181 -23.00 11.76 -38.14
CA ILE A 181 -21.76 11.70 -37.36
C ILE A 181 -21.05 13.07 -37.23
N TYR A 182 -21.11 13.89 -38.27
CA TYR A 182 -20.47 15.21 -38.27
C TYR A 182 -21.19 16.19 -37.32
N GLY A 183 -22.50 16.00 -37.10
CA GLY A 183 -23.25 16.76 -36.12
C GLY A 183 -22.85 16.42 -34.68
N GLN A 184 -22.64 15.14 -34.40
CA GLN A 184 -22.18 14.67 -33.08
C GLN A 184 -20.78 15.19 -32.73
N ILE A 185 -19.85 15.18 -33.70
CA ILE A 185 -18.50 15.74 -33.52
C ILE A 185 -18.57 17.25 -33.22
N SER A 186 -19.38 17.99 -33.98
CA SER A 186 -19.58 19.43 -33.77
C SER A 186 -20.11 19.77 -32.38
N GLN A 187 -21.01 18.94 -31.84
CA GLN A 187 -21.55 19.11 -30.48
C GLN A 187 -20.51 18.79 -29.41
N ALA A 188 -19.72 17.72 -29.59
CA ALA A 188 -18.67 17.34 -28.66
C ALA A 188 -17.60 18.43 -28.52
N VAL A 189 -17.18 19.05 -29.62
CA VAL A 189 -16.23 20.17 -29.61
C VAL A 189 -16.80 21.39 -28.86
N HIS A 190 -18.09 21.68 -29.00
CA HIS A 190 -18.75 22.76 -28.27
C HIS A 190 -18.82 22.51 -26.76
N GLN A 191 -19.06 21.26 -26.35
CA GLN A 191 -19.02 20.87 -24.95
C GLN A 191 -17.63 21.07 -24.36
N GLN A 192 -16.58 20.55 -25.02
CA GLN A 192 -15.20 20.68 -24.56
C GLN A 192 -14.76 22.15 -24.42
N PHE A 193 -15.17 23.01 -25.34
CA PHE A 193 -14.93 24.46 -25.24
C PHE A 193 -15.63 25.08 -24.02
N SER A 194 -16.88 24.71 -23.77
CA SER A 194 -17.65 25.23 -22.63
C SER A 194 -17.02 24.85 -21.30
N ASP A 195 -16.56 23.60 -21.18
CA ASP A 195 -15.86 23.10 -19.99
C ASP A 195 -14.51 23.81 -19.79
N ALA A 196 -13.73 23.98 -20.88
CA ALA A 196 -12.45 24.69 -20.84
C ALA A 196 -12.61 26.16 -20.43
N LYS A 197 -13.66 26.83 -20.91
CA LYS A 197 -14.01 28.22 -20.56
C LYS A 197 -14.39 28.36 -19.09
N GLN A 198 -15.14 27.40 -18.54
CA GLN A 198 -15.47 27.40 -17.11
C GLN A 198 -14.20 27.22 -16.26
N LYS A 199 -13.35 26.27 -16.62
CA LYS A 199 -12.09 26.01 -15.90
C LYS A 199 -11.15 27.21 -15.89
N LYS A 200 -11.06 27.96 -17.00
CA LYS A 200 -10.31 29.24 -17.06
C LYS A 200 -10.86 30.28 -16.08
N LYS A 201 -12.19 30.37 -15.93
CA LYS A 201 -12.84 31.27 -14.96
C LYS A 201 -12.57 30.86 -13.51
N GLU A 202 -12.53 29.55 -13.23
CA GLU A 202 -12.20 29.04 -11.89
C GLU A 202 -10.77 29.39 -11.47
N PHE A 203 -9.80 29.35 -12.39
CA PHE A 203 -8.43 29.81 -12.10
C PHE A 203 -8.37 31.29 -11.72
N ALA A 204 -9.11 32.16 -12.42
CA ALA A 204 -9.19 33.58 -12.11
C ALA A 204 -9.77 33.83 -10.69
N ILE A 205 -10.83 33.12 -10.33
CA ILE A 205 -11.44 33.21 -8.98
C ILE A 205 -10.49 32.70 -7.89
N LYS A 206 -9.77 31.60 -8.14
CA LYS A 206 -8.77 31.07 -7.19
C LYS A 206 -7.62 32.05 -6.97
N LEU A 207 -7.19 32.77 -8.00
CA LEU A 207 -6.13 33.77 -7.92
C LEU A 207 -6.58 35.00 -7.11
N GLU A 208 -7.83 35.44 -7.28
CA GLU A 208 -8.43 36.55 -6.49
C GLU A 208 -8.60 36.20 -5.01
N GLY A 209 -8.71 34.90 -4.66
CA GLY A 209 -8.89 34.43 -3.29
C GLY A 209 -7.62 34.38 -2.43
N VAL A 210 -6.43 34.58 -2.99
CA VAL A 210 -5.16 34.55 -2.24
C VAL A 210 -4.80 35.97 -1.75
N THR A 211 -4.97 36.22 -0.45
CA THR A 211 -4.54 37.47 0.18
C THR A 211 -3.07 37.41 0.59
N LEU A 212 -2.28 38.37 0.12
CA LEU A 212 -0.87 38.53 0.48
C LEU A 212 -0.68 39.78 1.35
N LEU A 213 0.27 39.72 2.27
CA LEU A 213 0.77 40.90 2.98
C LEU A 213 1.48 41.83 1.99
N SER A 214 1.36 43.14 2.19
CA SER A 214 2.13 44.11 1.42
C SER A 214 3.62 44.01 1.79
N ASP A 215 4.50 44.40 0.87
CA ASP A 215 5.94 44.40 1.14
C ASP A 215 6.28 45.28 2.37
N GLU A 216 5.56 46.39 2.55
CA GLU A 216 5.67 47.26 3.74
C GLU A 216 5.36 46.51 5.05
N GLN A 217 4.28 45.71 5.08
CA GLN A 217 3.90 44.91 6.24
C GLN A 217 4.91 43.80 6.55
N ILE A 218 5.51 43.20 5.51
CA ILE A 218 6.55 42.18 5.67
C ILE A 218 7.78 42.79 6.33
N THR A 219 8.29 43.93 5.82
CA THR A 219 9.44 44.62 6.43
C THR A 219 9.18 45.01 7.88
N GLN A 220 7.97 45.49 8.20
CA GLN A 220 7.62 45.86 9.57
C GLN A 220 7.65 44.65 10.51
N LEU A 221 7.07 43.51 10.10
CA LEU A 221 7.08 42.29 10.89
C LEU A 221 8.49 41.71 11.05
N GLU A 222 9.36 41.81 10.05
CA GLU A 222 10.77 41.39 10.13
C GLU A 222 11.58 42.26 11.10
N GLU A 223 11.36 43.58 11.11
CA GLU A 223 11.97 44.49 12.09
C GLU A 223 11.49 44.21 13.52
N GLU A 224 10.18 44.02 13.71
CA GLU A 224 9.57 43.65 15.00
C GLU A 224 10.10 42.29 15.49
N GLN A 225 10.32 41.32 14.59
CA GLN A 225 10.94 40.04 14.91
C GLN A 225 12.38 40.21 15.42
N ALA A 226 13.19 41.02 14.74
CA ALA A 226 14.58 41.26 15.11
C ALA A 226 14.69 41.96 16.48
N GLN A 227 13.85 42.97 16.71
CA GLN A 227 13.79 43.69 17.98
C GLN A 227 13.36 42.77 19.13
N THR A 228 12.34 41.94 18.92
CA THR A 228 11.82 41.01 19.94
C THR A 228 12.85 39.92 20.27
N LYS A 229 13.58 39.39 19.28
CA LYS A 229 14.70 38.44 19.50
C LYS A 229 15.80 39.03 20.38
N SER A 230 16.16 40.31 20.17
CA SER A 230 17.14 41.01 21.01
C SER A 230 16.66 41.17 22.46
N GLN A 231 15.37 41.46 22.68
CA GLN A 231 14.78 41.59 24.01
C GLN A 231 14.72 40.25 24.76
N VAL A 232 14.38 39.15 24.07
CA VAL A 232 14.44 37.78 24.63
C VAL A 232 15.86 37.41 25.06
N ALA A 233 16.87 37.71 24.23
CA ALA A 233 18.27 37.44 24.56
C ALA A 233 18.72 38.20 25.82
N THR A 234 18.32 39.47 25.94
CA THR A 234 18.62 40.30 27.12
C THR A 234 17.95 39.76 28.38
N SER A 235 16.66 39.41 28.32
CA SER A 235 15.92 38.86 29.46
C SER A 235 16.48 37.51 29.92
N ASN A 236 16.92 36.66 28.99
CA ASN A 236 17.61 35.41 29.31
C ASN A 236 18.95 35.63 30.03
N GLN A 237 19.76 36.61 29.59
CA GLN A 237 21.00 36.96 30.28
C GLN A 237 20.74 37.42 31.72
N THR A 238 19.71 38.24 31.94
CA THR A 238 19.30 38.69 33.27
C THR A 238 18.84 37.52 34.16
N LEU A 239 18.04 36.59 33.63
CA LEU A 239 17.62 35.38 34.36
C LEU A 239 18.79 34.52 34.80
N VAL A 240 19.78 34.31 33.93
CA VAL A 240 20.98 33.53 34.25
C VAL A 240 21.77 34.17 35.40
N GLN A 241 21.87 35.50 35.43
CA GLN A 241 22.55 36.21 36.52
C GLN A 241 21.79 36.07 37.84
N LEU A 242 20.46 36.22 37.83
CA LEU A 242 19.63 36.07 39.04
C LEU A 242 19.64 34.62 39.57
N GLN A 243 19.68 33.62 38.69
CA GLN A 243 19.81 32.21 39.08
C GLN A 243 21.17 31.89 39.71
N LYS A 244 22.27 32.48 39.21
CA LYS A 244 23.60 32.36 39.84
C LYS A 244 23.61 32.96 41.25
N GLN A 245 22.95 34.10 41.43
CA GLN A 245 22.77 34.71 42.76
C GLN A 245 21.97 33.80 43.70
N GLN A 246 20.91 33.15 43.22
CA GLN A 246 20.08 32.23 44.02
C GLN A 246 20.86 30.99 44.46
N GLN A 247 21.64 30.40 43.55
CA GLN A 247 22.49 29.24 43.84
C GLN A 247 23.56 29.57 44.88
N TRP A 248 24.19 30.74 44.76
CA TRP A 248 25.18 31.20 45.73
C TRP A 248 24.56 31.38 47.13
N GLN A 249 23.37 31.99 47.22
CA GLN A 249 22.65 32.17 48.49
C GLN A 249 22.30 30.84 49.18
N GLN A 250 21.82 29.87 48.41
CA GLN A 250 21.48 28.54 48.94
C GLN A 250 22.73 27.80 49.46
N ALA A 251 23.82 27.84 48.68
CA ALA A 251 25.10 27.25 49.07
C ALA A 251 25.68 27.90 50.33
N PHE A 252 25.55 29.23 50.45
CA PHE A 252 26.00 29.98 51.62
C PHE A 252 25.24 29.58 52.90
N ASN A 253 23.90 29.58 52.85
CA ASN A 253 23.05 29.22 53.99
C ASN A 253 23.23 27.75 54.42
N ALA A 254 23.40 26.83 53.45
CA ALA A 254 23.63 25.41 53.74
C ALA A 254 25.00 25.17 54.39
N ASN A 255 26.02 25.93 53.98
CA ASN A 255 27.36 25.80 54.55
C ASN A 255 27.42 26.32 56.00
N GLU A 256 26.70 27.39 56.35
CA GLU A 256 26.60 27.86 57.75
C GLU A 256 26.04 26.78 58.69
N LEU A 257 25.00 26.06 58.26
CA LEU A 257 24.44 24.94 59.02
C LEU A 257 25.47 23.81 59.18
N THR A 258 26.21 23.51 58.11
CA THR A 258 27.23 22.45 58.08
C THR A 258 28.38 22.73 59.06
N ILE A 259 28.82 23.98 59.20
CA ILE A 259 29.85 24.38 60.17
C ILE A 259 29.36 24.12 61.61
N LYS A 260 28.11 24.50 61.91
CA LYS A 260 27.53 24.32 63.24
C LYS A 260 27.50 22.83 63.64
N GLU A 261 26.96 21.98 62.78
CA GLU A 261 26.86 20.53 63.00
C GLU A 261 28.24 19.85 63.11
N ALA A 262 29.22 20.27 62.31
CA ALA A 262 30.57 19.71 62.35
C ALA A 262 31.29 20.04 63.67
N SER A 263 31.08 21.23 64.23
CA SER A 263 31.68 21.61 65.53
C SER A 263 31.12 20.80 66.71
N GLU A 264 29.82 20.52 66.71
CA GLU A 264 29.16 19.71 67.75
C GLU A 264 29.63 18.24 67.69
N ALA A 265 29.86 17.71 66.48
CA ALA A 265 30.40 16.36 66.28
C ALA A 265 31.85 16.22 66.78
N GLN A 266 32.68 17.25 66.57
CA GLN A 266 34.08 17.28 67.04
C GLN A 266 34.17 17.24 68.57
N GLN A 267 33.30 17.99 69.25
CA GLN A 267 33.26 18.01 70.71
C GLN A 267 32.84 16.64 71.28
N THR A 268 31.89 15.97 70.63
CA THR A 268 31.39 14.65 71.03
C THR A 268 32.45 13.56 70.89
N ALA A 269 33.22 13.55 69.79
CA ALA A 269 34.27 12.56 69.56
C ALA A 269 35.42 12.66 70.59
N ASN A 270 35.76 13.87 71.03
CA ASN A 270 36.82 14.08 72.03
C ASN A 270 36.44 13.55 73.43
N ASN A 271 35.16 13.62 73.80
CA ASN A 271 34.69 13.10 75.09
C ASN A 271 34.73 11.56 75.12
N ALA A 272 34.33 10.89 74.04
CA ALA A 272 34.30 9.44 73.94
C ALA A 272 35.71 8.78 74.01
N ILE A 273 36.76 9.46 73.54
CA ILE A 273 38.15 8.97 73.66
C ILE A 273 38.62 8.93 75.12
N ASN A 274 38.23 9.91 75.93
CA ASN A 274 38.66 10.00 77.32
C ASN A 274 38.01 8.93 78.21
N GLU A 275 36.79 8.51 77.88
CA GLU A 275 36.05 7.47 78.62
C GLU A 275 36.63 6.06 78.39
N ALA A 276 37.22 5.77 77.23
CA ALA A 276 37.74 4.44 76.84
C ALA A 276 39.19 4.13 77.30
N ARG A 277 39.79 4.95 78.17
CA ARG A 277 41.25 4.91 78.43
C ARG A 277 41.76 3.63 79.08
N GLN A 278 41.02 3.03 80.03
CA GLN A 278 41.44 1.80 80.73
C GLN A 278 41.44 0.57 79.80
N GLU A 279 40.53 0.53 78.83
CA GLU A 279 40.42 -0.54 77.83
C GLU A 279 41.57 -0.49 76.82
N LEU A 280 42.08 0.70 76.51
CA LEU A 280 43.23 0.90 75.63
C LEU A 280 44.57 0.51 76.28
N ASP A 281 44.69 0.62 77.62
CA ASP A 281 45.91 0.21 78.33
C ASP A 281 46.13 -1.32 78.33
N LEU A 282 45.04 -2.11 78.35
CA LEU A 282 45.05 -3.58 78.23
C LEU A 282 45.63 -4.07 76.89
N LEU A 283 45.36 -3.35 75.80
CA LEU A 283 45.92 -3.63 74.48
C LEU A 283 47.46 -3.52 74.46
N THR A 284 48.01 -2.61 75.25
CA THR A 284 49.46 -2.33 75.31
C THR A 284 50.26 -3.43 76.01
N GLN A 285 49.66 -4.16 76.96
CA GLN A 285 50.34 -5.23 77.72
C GLN A 285 50.43 -6.56 76.97
N SER A 286 49.59 -6.77 75.94
CA SER A 286 49.53 -7.97 75.09
C SER A 286 50.57 -7.98 73.94
N GLU A 287 51.28 -6.86 73.74
CA GLU A 287 52.19 -6.63 72.61
C GLU A 287 53.34 -7.65 72.47
N PRO A 288 53.96 -8.21 73.53
CA PRO A 288 54.97 -9.26 73.40
C PRO A 288 54.43 -10.61 72.92
N ALA A 289 53.19 -10.96 73.26
CA ALA A 289 52.51 -12.15 72.76
C ALA A 289 52.10 -11.98 71.29
N GLU A 290 51.70 -10.77 70.90
CA GLU A 290 51.34 -10.43 69.52
C GLU A 290 52.48 -10.65 68.51
N LYS A 291 53.75 -10.48 68.93
CA LYS A 291 54.93 -10.71 68.07
C LYS A 291 55.09 -12.17 67.60
N LEU A 292 54.51 -13.12 68.33
CA LEU A 292 54.48 -14.55 67.98
C LEU A 292 53.15 -14.97 67.34
N ARG A 293 52.13 -14.09 67.31
CA ARG A 293 50.81 -14.35 66.73
C ARG A 293 50.89 -14.68 65.25
N LEU A 294 51.69 -13.93 64.49
CA LEU A 294 51.77 -14.11 63.04
C LEU A 294 52.35 -15.49 62.65
N PRO A 295 53.49 -15.95 63.20
CA PRO A 295 53.95 -17.32 62.99
C PRO A 295 52.96 -18.40 63.45
N PHE A 296 52.26 -18.19 64.58
CA PHE A 296 51.24 -19.13 65.10
C PHE A 296 49.99 -19.21 64.23
N LEU A 297 49.44 -18.06 63.82
CA LEU A 297 48.30 -17.95 62.91
C LEU A 297 48.67 -18.38 61.49
N GLN A 298 49.90 -18.17 61.03
CA GLN A 298 50.36 -18.69 59.75
C GLN A 298 50.38 -20.22 59.75
N ARG A 299 50.88 -20.86 60.82
CA ARG A 299 50.80 -22.32 60.97
C ARG A 299 49.34 -22.80 61.01
N ASN A 300 48.52 -22.26 61.90
CA ASN A 300 47.14 -22.70 62.06
C ASN A 300 46.26 -22.35 60.84
N GLY A 301 46.53 -21.21 60.19
CA GLY A 301 45.86 -20.74 58.98
C GLY A 301 46.22 -21.60 57.77
N LEU A 302 47.50 -21.98 57.61
CA LEU A 302 47.90 -22.96 56.59
C LEU A 302 47.28 -24.34 56.86
N GLN A 303 47.09 -24.72 58.13
CA GLN A 303 46.43 -25.97 58.51
C GLN A 303 44.93 -25.96 58.18
N GLN A 304 44.26 -24.83 58.43
CA GLN A 304 42.87 -24.61 58.04
C GLN A 304 42.72 -24.47 56.52
N ASP A 305 43.66 -23.83 55.84
CA ASP A 305 43.68 -23.70 54.38
C ASP A 305 43.80 -25.08 53.74
N VAL A 306 44.75 -25.92 54.17
CA VAL A 306 44.85 -27.31 53.69
C VAL A 306 43.53 -28.06 53.89
N THR A 307 42.91 -27.92 55.06
CA THR A 307 41.60 -28.53 55.35
C THR A 307 40.49 -27.98 54.45
N ARG A 308 40.45 -26.67 54.23
CA ARG A 308 39.44 -25.97 53.41
C ARG A 308 39.60 -26.23 51.92
N TYR A 309 40.84 -26.24 51.42
CA TYR A 309 41.15 -26.60 50.04
C TYR A 309 40.80 -28.05 49.80
N LYS A 310 41.04 -28.95 50.77
CA LYS A 310 40.61 -30.34 50.71
C LYS A 310 39.08 -30.49 50.70
N GLU A 311 38.37 -29.81 51.60
CA GLU A 311 36.89 -29.82 51.62
C GLU A 311 36.28 -29.23 50.34
N ARG A 312 36.85 -28.14 49.80
CA ARG A 312 36.42 -27.55 48.52
C ARG A 312 36.74 -28.44 47.34
N LEU A 313 37.89 -29.10 47.36
CA LEU A 313 38.26 -30.07 46.34
C LEU A 313 37.28 -31.25 46.37
N ASP A 314 36.94 -31.75 47.55
CA ASP A 314 35.97 -32.83 47.74
C ASP A 314 34.56 -32.38 47.30
N GLU A 315 34.14 -31.15 47.61
CA GLU A 315 32.87 -30.56 47.16
C GLU A 315 32.79 -30.44 45.63
N LYS A 316 33.84 -29.91 44.99
CA LYS A 316 33.89 -29.75 43.53
C LYS A 316 34.07 -31.09 42.82
N ALA A 317 34.84 -32.00 43.37
CA ALA A 317 34.97 -33.38 42.89
C ALA A 317 33.64 -34.13 42.98
N ALA A 318 32.81 -33.88 44.00
CA ALA A 318 31.47 -34.45 44.13
C ALA A 318 30.47 -33.90 43.08
N GLN A 319 30.69 -32.70 42.54
CA GLN A 319 29.86 -32.10 41.47
C GLN A 319 30.20 -32.66 40.08
N LEU A 320 31.40 -33.24 39.89
CA LEU A 320 31.88 -33.71 38.60
C LEU A 320 31.06 -34.89 37.99
N PRO A 321 30.66 -35.92 38.76
CA PRO A 321 29.85 -37.03 38.23
C PRO A 321 28.47 -36.59 37.75
N ASP A 322 27.84 -35.66 38.46
CA ASP A 322 26.51 -35.13 38.11
C ASP A 322 26.57 -34.35 36.80
N LEU A 323 27.53 -33.43 36.64
CA LEU A 323 27.73 -32.71 35.39
C LEU A 323 28.15 -33.61 34.22
N LYS A 324 28.92 -34.68 34.45
CA LYS A 324 29.21 -35.70 33.42
C LYS A 324 27.95 -36.45 32.99
N THR A 325 27.06 -36.73 33.93
CA THR A 325 25.76 -37.35 33.66
C THR A 325 24.84 -36.39 32.90
N GLN A 326 24.78 -35.12 33.29
CA GLN A 326 24.02 -34.08 32.57
C GLN A 326 24.56 -33.85 31.15
N LYS A 327 25.88 -33.89 30.94
CA LYS A 327 26.48 -33.83 29.59
C LYS A 327 26.05 -35.02 28.74
N ALA A 328 26.07 -36.23 29.28
CA ALA A 328 25.61 -37.43 28.57
C ALA A 328 24.11 -37.35 28.23
N GLN A 329 23.28 -36.85 29.16
CA GLN A 329 21.84 -36.66 28.95
C GLN A 329 21.55 -35.61 27.88
N ARG A 330 22.17 -34.42 27.95
CA ARG A 330 22.02 -33.36 26.94
C ARG A 330 22.56 -33.77 25.58
N SER A 331 23.63 -34.59 25.53
CA SER A 331 24.13 -35.17 24.28
C SER A 331 23.11 -36.14 23.67
N SER A 332 22.41 -36.91 24.51
CA SER A 332 21.29 -37.75 24.07
C SER A 332 20.12 -36.90 23.55
N GLU A 333 19.76 -35.81 24.24
CA GLU A 333 18.71 -34.87 23.80
C GLU A 333 19.02 -34.24 22.43
N VAL A 334 20.26 -33.82 22.19
CA VAL A 334 20.71 -33.34 20.87
C VAL A 334 20.52 -34.42 19.81
N THR A 335 20.93 -35.66 20.12
CA THR A 335 20.79 -36.78 19.18
C THR A 335 19.31 -37.07 18.85
N HIS A 336 18.43 -37.01 19.85
CA HIS A 336 16.98 -37.18 19.65
C HIS A 336 16.37 -36.02 18.85
N ALA A 337 16.77 -34.77 19.12
CA ALA A 337 16.31 -33.61 18.38
C ALA A 337 16.78 -33.64 16.92
N GLU A 338 18.02 -34.07 16.66
CA GLU A 338 18.55 -34.24 15.30
C GLU A 338 17.81 -35.35 14.54
N GLN A 339 17.53 -36.48 15.20
CA GLN A 339 16.71 -37.55 14.63
C GLN A 339 15.28 -37.09 14.33
N ALA A 340 14.66 -36.32 15.24
CA ALA A 340 13.34 -35.73 15.02
C ALA A 340 13.33 -34.74 13.85
N LEU A 341 14.38 -33.93 13.70
CA LEU A 341 14.53 -33.04 12.56
C LEU A 341 14.66 -33.80 11.23
N VAL A 342 15.46 -34.86 11.20
CA VAL A 342 15.59 -35.73 10.01
C VAL A 342 14.25 -36.35 9.65
N LEU A 343 13.50 -36.86 10.63
CA LEU A 343 12.18 -37.44 10.43
C LEU A 343 11.17 -36.40 9.89
N THR A 344 11.14 -35.20 10.48
CA THR A 344 10.26 -34.11 10.02
C THR A 344 10.62 -33.65 8.59
N LYS A 345 11.91 -33.57 8.24
CA LYS A 345 12.36 -33.28 6.87
C LYS A 345 11.97 -34.39 5.89
N GLN A 346 12.03 -35.65 6.30
CA GLN A 346 11.57 -36.77 5.48
C GLN A 346 10.06 -36.71 5.25
N GLN A 347 9.27 -36.49 6.31
CA GLN A 347 7.81 -36.34 6.21
C GLN A 347 7.40 -35.16 5.31
N SER A 348 8.11 -34.03 5.40
CA SER A 348 7.89 -32.86 4.53
C SER A 348 8.18 -33.16 3.06
N ARG A 349 9.29 -33.88 2.77
CA ARG A 349 9.62 -34.32 1.40
C ARG A 349 8.61 -35.32 0.85
N GLU A 350 8.16 -36.27 1.66
CA GLU A 350 7.14 -37.25 1.27
C GLU A 350 5.79 -36.56 1.00
N LEU A 351 5.41 -35.57 1.82
CA LEU A 351 4.23 -34.73 1.60
C LEU A 351 4.34 -33.96 0.29
N GLU A 352 5.48 -33.34 0.01
CA GLU A 352 5.70 -32.56 -1.21
C GLU A 352 5.68 -33.45 -2.47
N LYS A 353 6.25 -34.65 -2.37
CA LYS A 353 6.16 -35.68 -3.41
C LYS A 353 4.71 -36.12 -3.63
N ARG A 354 3.95 -36.39 -2.56
CA ARG A 354 2.52 -36.76 -2.64
C ARG A 354 1.68 -35.64 -3.27
N ILE A 355 1.98 -34.38 -2.94
CA ILE A 355 1.29 -33.23 -3.52
C ILE A 355 1.58 -33.13 -5.03
N ASN A 356 2.84 -33.15 -5.43
CA ASN A 356 3.22 -32.89 -6.82
C ASN A 356 2.92 -34.08 -7.75
N GLU A 357 3.11 -35.32 -7.28
CA GLU A 357 2.95 -36.52 -8.12
C GLU A 357 1.53 -37.08 -8.12
N GLN A 358 0.73 -36.86 -7.08
CA GLN A 358 -0.59 -37.47 -6.94
C GLN A 358 -1.72 -36.44 -6.88
N VAL A 359 -1.57 -35.35 -6.12
CA VAL A 359 -2.63 -34.35 -5.92
C VAL A 359 -2.79 -33.41 -7.10
N VAL A 360 -1.71 -32.79 -7.59
CA VAL A 360 -1.77 -31.82 -8.70
C VAL A 360 -2.33 -32.43 -9.99
N PRO A 361 -1.93 -33.66 -10.41
CA PRO A 361 -2.55 -34.32 -11.57
C PRO A 361 -4.05 -34.60 -11.38
N LEU A 362 -4.47 -35.01 -10.17
CA LEU A 362 -5.89 -35.23 -9.85
C LEU A 362 -6.68 -33.92 -9.89
N ASP A 363 -6.15 -32.82 -9.34
CA ASP A 363 -6.81 -31.51 -9.36
C ASP A 363 -7.00 -30.99 -10.79
N ASN A 364 -6.01 -31.20 -11.67
CA ASN A 364 -6.12 -30.86 -13.09
C ASN A 364 -7.16 -31.73 -13.82
N GLN A 365 -7.22 -33.03 -13.55
CA GLN A 365 -8.22 -33.93 -14.13
C GLN A 365 -9.64 -33.60 -13.64
N ILE A 366 -9.80 -33.26 -12.36
CA ILE A 366 -11.07 -32.80 -11.80
C ILE A 366 -11.50 -31.49 -12.48
N ALA A 367 -10.60 -30.53 -12.69
CA ALA A 367 -10.91 -29.27 -13.35
C ALA A 367 -11.35 -29.48 -14.82
N GLN A 368 -10.65 -30.35 -15.56
CA GLN A 368 -11.02 -30.70 -16.93
C GLN A 368 -12.40 -31.35 -17.01
N LEU A 369 -12.66 -32.40 -16.21
CA LEU A 369 -13.94 -33.09 -16.21
C LEU A 369 -15.09 -32.24 -15.65
N THR A 370 -14.82 -31.29 -14.73
CA THR A 370 -15.82 -30.34 -14.25
C THR A 370 -16.25 -29.39 -15.38
N THR A 371 -15.32 -29.00 -16.24
CA THR A 371 -15.61 -28.17 -17.43
C THR A 371 -16.43 -28.94 -18.46
N GLU A 372 -16.14 -30.23 -18.67
CA GLU A 372 -16.92 -31.13 -19.54
C GLU A 372 -18.34 -31.37 -18.97
N GLN A 373 -18.46 -31.58 -17.66
CA GLN A 373 -19.74 -31.69 -16.95
C GLN A 373 -20.59 -30.42 -17.09
N GLN A 374 -19.98 -29.23 -17.01
CA GLN A 374 -20.69 -27.97 -17.16
C GLN A 374 -21.28 -27.82 -18.58
N LYS A 375 -20.51 -28.14 -19.62
CA LYS A 375 -20.99 -28.13 -21.01
C LYS A 375 -22.12 -29.13 -21.24
N ALA A 376 -22.00 -30.34 -20.68
CA ALA A 376 -23.05 -31.35 -20.77
C ALA A 376 -24.33 -30.94 -20.00
N ASN A 377 -24.20 -30.27 -18.85
CA ASN A 377 -25.33 -29.72 -18.07
C ASN A 377 -26.06 -28.61 -18.83
N GLU A 378 -25.33 -27.71 -19.49
CA GLU A 378 -25.91 -26.68 -20.34
C GLU A 378 -26.68 -27.31 -21.52
N ASN A 379 -26.15 -28.38 -22.12
CA ASN A 379 -26.83 -29.12 -23.19
C ASN A 379 -28.10 -29.83 -22.68
N ALA A 380 -28.03 -30.50 -21.53
CA ALA A 380 -29.18 -31.14 -20.89
C ALA A 380 -30.27 -30.12 -20.52
N ALA A 381 -29.89 -28.94 -20.02
CA ALA A 381 -30.82 -27.85 -19.70
C ALA A 381 -31.54 -27.35 -20.96
N ARG A 382 -30.83 -27.16 -22.07
CA ARG A 382 -31.42 -26.79 -23.37
C ARG A 382 -32.40 -27.85 -23.87
N LEU A 383 -32.03 -29.13 -23.82
CA LEU A 383 -32.89 -30.23 -24.24
C LEU A 383 -34.13 -30.36 -23.34
N ARG A 384 -34.00 -30.20 -22.02
CA ARG A 384 -35.13 -30.16 -21.07
C ARG A 384 -36.07 -29.00 -21.35
N GLN A 385 -35.53 -27.83 -21.67
CA GLN A 385 -36.34 -26.66 -22.02
C GLN A 385 -37.10 -26.89 -23.34
N SER A 386 -36.46 -27.53 -24.32
CA SER A 386 -37.10 -27.93 -25.58
C SER A 386 -38.19 -28.96 -25.37
N ILE A 387 -37.96 -30.01 -24.55
CA ILE A 387 -38.98 -31.02 -24.22
C ILE A 387 -40.13 -30.39 -23.46
N ASN A 388 -39.87 -29.50 -22.49
CA ASN A 388 -40.92 -28.79 -21.77
C ASN A 388 -41.74 -27.90 -22.70
N ALA A 389 -41.11 -27.20 -23.64
CA ALA A 389 -41.82 -26.39 -24.63
C ALA A 389 -42.68 -27.25 -25.56
N LEU A 390 -42.16 -28.39 -26.03
CA LEU A 390 -42.91 -29.33 -26.87
C LEU A 390 -44.03 -30.05 -26.09
N THR A 391 -43.82 -30.35 -24.81
CA THR A 391 -44.80 -30.98 -23.92
C THR A 391 -45.91 -30.00 -23.55
N LEU A 392 -45.56 -28.74 -23.28
CA LEU A 392 -46.52 -27.65 -23.11
C LEU A 392 -47.35 -27.48 -24.38
N LYS A 393 -46.71 -27.52 -25.55
CA LYS A 393 -47.41 -27.47 -26.84
C LYS A 393 -48.34 -28.67 -27.05
N ARG A 394 -47.96 -29.88 -26.60
CA ARG A 394 -48.83 -31.08 -26.62
C ARG A 394 -50.05 -30.89 -25.72
N THR A 395 -49.84 -30.48 -24.47
CA THR A 395 -50.94 -30.26 -23.51
C THR A 395 -51.82 -29.08 -23.89
N GLU A 396 -51.28 -28.02 -24.50
CA GLU A 396 -52.06 -26.93 -25.09
C GLU A 396 -52.98 -27.42 -26.21
N ILE A 397 -52.50 -28.32 -27.08
CA ILE A 397 -53.30 -28.92 -28.16
C ILE A 397 -54.37 -29.87 -27.59
N GLU A 398 -54.02 -30.68 -26.58
CA GLU A 398 -54.96 -31.59 -25.89
C GLU A 398 -56.05 -30.82 -25.12
N ASN A 399 -55.67 -29.78 -24.38
CA ASN A 399 -56.60 -28.93 -23.63
C ASN A 399 -57.48 -28.09 -24.55
N ALA A 400 -56.93 -27.53 -25.63
CA ALA A 400 -57.72 -26.82 -26.64
C ALA A 400 -58.76 -27.74 -27.30
N SER A 401 -58.43 -29.02 -27.54
CA SER A 401 -59.37 -30.00 -28.06
C SER A 401 -60.50 -30.36 -27.07
N ALA A 402 -60.21 -30.39 -25.77
CA ALA A 402 -61.20 -30.64 -24.73
C ALA A 402 -62.12 -29.41 -24.51
N ASP A 403 -61.55 -28.22 -24.43
CA ASP A 403 -62.27 -26.95 -24.26
C ASP A 403 -63.19 -26.64 -25.44
N ASN A 404 -62.74 -26.92 -26.67
CA ASN A 404 -63.54 -26.71 -27.88
C ASN A 404 -64.79 -27.61 -27.92
N LYS A 405 -64.74 -28.78 -27.25
CA LYS A 405 -65.87 -29.71 -27.15
C LYS A 405 -66.93 -29.23 -26.15
N THR A 406 -66.50 -28.60 -25.06
CA THR A 406 -67.38 -28.04 -24.01
C THR A 406 -68.01 -26.71 -24.45
N LYS A 407 -67.23 -25.81 -25.07
CA LYS A 407 -67.70 -24.50 -25.58
C LYS A 407 -68.79 -24.60 -26.65
N LEU A 408 -68.81 -25.69 -27.43
CA LEU A 408 -69.80 -25.88 -28.50
C LEU A 408 -71.22 -26.11 -27.94
N GLY A 409 -71.33 -26.71 -26.75
CA GLY A 409 -72.61 -26.92 -26.05
C GLY A 409 -73.15 -25.67 -25.35
N GLU A 410 -72.28 -24.79 -24.84
CA GLU A 410 -72.67 -23.55 -24.16
C GLU A 410 -73.15 -22.46 -25.14
N LEU A 411 -72.54 -22.40 -26.33
CA LEU A 411 -72.87 -21.42 -27.38
C LEU A 411 -74.28 -21.57 -27.96
N GLU A 412 -74.88 -22.77 -27.94
CA GLU A 412 -76.25 -23.02 -28.43
C GLU A 412 -77.34 -22.45 -27.51
N THR A 413 -77.00 -22.22 -26.24
CA THR A 413 -77.94 -21.73 -25.22
C THR A 413 -77.96 -20.20 -25.19
N TYR A 414 -76.77 -19.57 -25.31
CA TYR A 414 -76.58 -18.11 -25.26
C TYR A 414 -77.28 -17.34 -26.41
N LEU A 415 -77.37 -17.92 -27.62
CA LEU A 415 -77.93 -17.23 -28.80
C LEU A 415 -79.44 -17.01 -28.77
N ARG A 416 -80.15 -17.64 -27.81
CA ARG A 416 -81.62 -17.62 -27.71
C ARG A 416 -82.17 -16.46 -26.87
N GLU A 417 -81.36 -15.84 -26.01
CA GLU A 417 -81.86 -14.96 -24.92
C GLU A 417 -81.67 -13.44 -25.14
N HIS A 418 -80.88 -12.98 -26.12
CA HIS A 418 -80.40 -11.58 -26.21
C HIS A 418 -80.84 -10.74 -27.45
N HIS A 419 -82.11 -10.78 -27.88
CA HIS A 419 -82.55 -10.13 -29.14
C HIS A 419 -82.70 -8.58 -29.11
N SER A 420 -82.77 -7.94 -27.94
CA SER A 420 -83.36 -6.58 -27.79
C SER A 420 -82.39 -5.39 -27.80
N LEU A 421 -81.12 -5.57 -28.18
CA LEU A 421 -80.05 -4.56 -28.07
C LEU A 421 -79.97 -3.50 -29.20
N SER A 422 -81.02 -3.27 -29.99
CA SER A 422 -80.96 -2.47 -31.23
C SER A 422 -81.13 -0.94 -31.08
N GLY A 423 -81.36 -0.39 -29.88
CA GLY A 423 -81.88 0.98 -29.71
C GLY A 423 -80.91 2.10 -29.32
N ILE A 424 -79.66 1.82 -28.90
CA ILE A 424 -78.78 2.83 -28.25
C ILE A 424 -77.42 2.96 -29.00
N ALA A 425 -77.35 2.59 -30.28
CA ALA A 425 -76.08 2.39 -30.98
C ALA A 425 -75.33 3.67 -31.42
N GLU A 426 -75.99 4.82 -31.56
CA GLU A 426 -75.41 5.98 -32.26
C GLU A 426 -74.53 6.92 -31.40
N PHE A 427 -74.62 6.87 -30.07
CA PHE A 427 -73.87 7.80 -29.19
C PHE A 427 -72.71 7.15 -28.41
N ILE A 428 -72.56 5.82 -28.46
CA ILE A 428 -71.56 5.07 -27.67
C ILE A 428 -70.13 5.25 -28.20
N SER A 429 -69.94 5.52 -29.49
CA SER A 429 -68.62 5.66 -30.11
C SER A 429 -67.88 6.93 -29.66
N GLY A 430 -68.55 8.08 -29.65
CA GLY A 430 -67.95 9.37 -29.31
C GLY A 430 -67.45 9.47 -27.86
N TRP A 431 -68.22 8.95 -26.90
CA TRP A 431 -67.82 8.96 -25.48
C TRP A 431 -66.69 7.97 -25.16
N SER A 432 -66.53 6.91 -25.96
CA SER A 432 -65.48 5.91 -25.77
C SER A 432 -64.07 6.40 -26.17
N GLU A 433 -63.98 7.38 -27.07
CA GLU A 433 -62.72 7.90 -27.61
C GLU A 433 -62.09 8.93 -26.67
N THR A 434 -62.89 9.85 -26.12
CA THR A 434 -62.46 10.77 -25.06
C THR A 434 -62.06 10.06 -23.77
N ALA A 435 -62.71 8.95 -23.40
CA ALA A 435 -62.33 8.15 -22.24
C ALA A 435 -60.97 7.44 -22.43
N ARG A 436 -60.64 6.99 -23.65
CA ARG A 436 -59.34 6.37 -23.97
C ARG A 436 -58.16 7.34 -23.89
N HIS A 437 -58.35 8.61 -24.28
CA HIS A 437 -57.29 9.62 -24.15
C HIS A 437 -56.95 9.91 -22.69
N ILE A 438 -57.97 9.99 -21.83
CA ILE A 438 -57.78 10.16 -20.37
C ILE A 438 -57.07 8.94 -19.76
N GLU A 439 -57.38 7.71 -20.21
CA GLU A 439 -56.70 6.48 -19.75
C GLU A 439 -55.22 6.43 -20.17
N HIS A 440 -54.89 6.89 -21.38
CA HIS A 440 -53.51 6.97 -21.86
C HIS A 440 -52.68 7.96 -21.04
N ASP A 441 -53.21 9.15 -20.78
CA ASP A 441 -52.52 10.17 -19.98
C ASP A 441 -52.38 9.74 -18.50
N LYS A 442 -53.32 8.94 -17.97
CA LYS A 442 -53.23 8.32 -16.63
C LYS A 442 -52.08 7.29 -16.55
N LYS A 443 -51.86 6.47 -17.59
CA LYS A 443 -50.70 5.55 -17.67
C LYS A 443 -49.36 6.30 -17.81
N GLN A 444 -49.34 7.43 -18.51
CA GLN A 444 -48.15 8.30 -18.55
C GLN A 444 -47.88 8.95 -17.18
N LEU A 445 -48.92 9.33 -16.43
CA LEU A 445 -48.80 9.81 -15.05
C LEU A 445 -48.24 8.74 -14.12
N GLU A 446 -48.65 7.48 -14.24
CA GLU A 446 -48.11 6.36 -13.45
C GLU A 446 -46.61 6.16 -13.69
N THR A 447 -46.17 6.20 -14.95
CA THR A 447 -44.74 6.09 -15.29
C THR A 447 -43.91 7.30 -14.84
N LEU A 448 -44.45 8.52 -14.94
CA LEU A 448 -43.80 9.72 -14.39
C LEU A 448 -43.72 9.67 -12.85
N THR A 449 -44.78 9.20 -12.19
CA THR A 449 -44.83 9.02 -10.73
C THR A 449 -43.80 8.00 -10.27
N GLN A 450 -43.66 6.89 -11.00
CA GLN A 450 -42.62 5.89 -10.75
C GLN A 450 -41.21 6.49 -10.89
N SER A 451 -40.98 7.31 -11.92
CA SER A 451 -39.70 8.00 -12.14
C SER A 451 -39.37 8.98 -11.01
N VAL A 452 -40.34 9.80 -10.57
CA VAL A 452 -40.16 10.75 -9.44
C VAL A 452 -39.87 9.98 -8.14
N ASN A 453 -40.55 8.87 -7.90
CA ASN A 453 -40.28 8.00 -6.73
C ASN A 453 -38.88 7.37 -6.78
N ASN A 454 -38.42 6.93 -7.95
CA ASN A 454 -37.07 6.40 -8.12
C ASN A 454 -35.99 7.46 -7.84
N HIS A 455 -36.16 8.70 -8.34
CA HIS A 455 -35.25 9.80 -8.05
C HIS A 455 -35.27 10.19 -6.56
N ARG A 456 -36.44 10.14 -5.91
CA ARG A 456 -36.58 10.36 -4.46
C ARG A 456 -35.85 9.30 -3.63
N GLN A 457 -35.96 8.03 -4.01
CA GLN A 457 -35.22 6.94 -3.36
C GLN A 457 -33.71 7.07 -3.57
N ALA A 458 -33.28 7.45 -4.78
CA ALA A 458 -31.88 7.69 -5.09
C ALA A 458 -31.31 8.87 -4.28
N LEU A 459 -32.04 9.99 -4.16
CA LEU A 459 -31.68 11.12 -3.29
C LEU A 459 -31.54 10.68 -1.83
N SER A 460 -32.51 9.94 -1.30
CA SER A 460 -32.45 9.41 0.07
C SER A 460 -31.24 8.49 0.29
N SER A 461 -30.93 7.62 -0.66
CA SER A 461 -29.76 6.73 -0.56
C SER A 461 -28.43 7.48 -0.59
N LEU A 462 -28.37 8.59 -1.33
CA LEU A 462 -27.20 9.43 -1.44
C LEU A 462 -27.03 10.31 -0.20
N ASP A 463 -28.13 10.81 0.39
CA ASP A 463 -28.10 11.50 1.68
C ASP A 463 -27.61 10.59 2.81
N ASP A 464 -28.03 9.32 2.84
CA ASP A 464 -27.51 8.32 3.79
C ASP A 464 -26.01 8.06 3.58
N ALA A 465 -25.53 8.03 2.33
CA ALA A 465 -24.11 7.87 2.01
C ALA A 465 -23.29 9.10 2.44
N ILE A 466 -23.82 10.30 2.24
CA ILE A 466 -23.21 11.56 2.68
C ILE A 466 -23.14 11.60 4.22
N ALA A 467 -24.20 11.17 4.93
CA ALA A 467 -24.22 11.10 6.39
C ALA A 467 -23.11 10.16 6.92
N LYS A 468 -22.99 8.94 6.35
CA LYS A 468 -21.91 7.99 6.70
C LYS A 468 -20.51 8.51 6.38
N THR A 469 -20.38 9.24 5.28
CA THR A 469 -19.10 9.86 4.88
C THR A 469 -18.71 10.97 5.87
N ASN A 470 -19.67 11.77 6.33
CA ASN A 470 -19.46 12.79 7.36
C ASN A 470 -19.12 12.19 8.73
N GLU A 471 -19.74 11.08 9.13
CA GLU A 471 -19.34 10.33 10.34
C GLU A 471 -17.91 9.78 10.23
N SER A 472 -17.52 9.28 9.06
CA SER A 472 -16.14 8.83 8.82
C SER A 472 -15.14 9.99 8.86
N LEU A 473 -15.52 11.16 8.34
CA LEU A 473 -14.70 12.37 8.39
C LEU A 473 -14.49 12.88 9.81
N SER A 474 -15.51 12.86 10.67
CA SER A 474 -15.35 13.27 12.07
C SER A 474 -14.42 12.31 12.83
N ALA A 475 -14.53 11.00 12.60
CA ALA A 475 -13.63 10.01 13.18
C ALA A 475 -12.18 10.15 12.69
N LEU A 476 -11.98 10.40 11.38
CA LEU A 476 -10.64 10.65 10.81
C LEU A 476 -10.04 11.97 11.28
N THR A 477 -10.85 12.99 11.50
CA THR A 477 -10.41 14.29 12.06
C THR A 477 -9.92 14.09 13.49
N GLN A 478 -10.67 13.37 14.33
CA GLN A 478 -10.24 13.02 15.68
C GLN A 478 -8.95 12.19 15.66
N THR A 479 -8.83 11.24 14.72
CA THR A 479 -7.61 10.44 14.56
C THR A 479 -6.40 11.32 14.21
N LEU A 480 -6.56 12.29 13.32
CA LEU A 480 -5.50 13.23 12.96
C LEU A 480 -5.07 14.09 14.16
N ASP A 481 -6.03 14.56 14.96
CA ASP A 481 -5.77 15.32 16.18
C ASP A 481 -4.98 14.49 17.21
N ASP A 482 -5.36 13.22 17.41
CA ASP A 482 -4.63 12.30 18.29
C ASP A 482 -3.19 12.05 17.78
N LYS A 483 -2.99 11.91 16.46
CA LYS A 483 -1.65 11.78 15.87
C LYS A 483 -0.83 13.06 16.00
N ASN A 484 -1.43 14.23 15.83
CA ASN A 484 -0.77 15.52 16.07
C ASN A 484 -0.32 15.66 17.54
N ALA A 485 -1.17 15.27 18.49
CA ALA A 485 -0.81 15.26 19.91
C ALA A 485 0.35 14.30 20.21
N GLN A 486 0.37 13.13 19.55
CA GLN A 486 1.47 12.16 19.68
C GLN A 486 2.79 12.69 19.11
N VAL A 487 2.77 13.38 17.97
CA VAL A 487 3.96 14.07 17.42
C VAL A 487 4.51 15.08 18.42
N ALA A 488 3.65 15.96 18.96
CA ALA A 488 4.07 16.96 19.95
C ALA A 488 4.66 16.33 21.22
N LYS A 489 4.17 15.15 21.63
CA LYS A 489 4.73 14.37 22.75
C LYS A 489 6.12 13.83 22.43
N CYS A 490 6.33 13.29 21.23
CA CYS A 490 7.62 12.79 20.78
C CYS A 490 8.65 13.92 20.59
N GLU A 491 8.25 15.07 20.07
CA GLU A 491 9.10 16.27 19.96
C GLU A 491 9.56 16.75 21.34
N LYS A 492 8.65 16.81 22.32
CA LYS A 492 9.01 17.13 23.71
C LYS A 492 9.96 16.10 24.32
N ALA A 493 9.77 14.80 24.04
CA ALA A 493 10.66 13.75 24.55
C ALA A 493 12.07 13.85 23.96
N LEU A 494 12.18 14.13 22.65
CA LEU A 494 13.47 14.35 21.98
C LEU A 494 14.16 15.60 22.53
N GLN A 495 13.42 16.69 22.72
CA GLN A 495 13.95 17.92 23.29
C GLN A 495 14.41 17.74 24.74
N ALA A 496 13.66 16.95 25.53
CA ALA A 496 14.07 16.57 26.89
C ALA A 496 15.37 15.75 26.88
N ALA A 497 15.48 14.75 26.00
CA ALA A 497 16.69 13.94 25.84
C ALA A 497 17.92 14.74 25.39
N LEU A 498 17.74 15.78 24.58
CA LEU A 498 18.79 16.73 24.17
C LEU A 498 19.19 17.69 25.30
N SER A 499 18.32 17.91 26.29
CA SER A 499 18.54 18.83 27.41
C SER A 499 19.03 18.17 28.70
N ASP A 500 19.07 16.83 28.75
CA ASP A 500 19.50 16.04 29.91
C ASP A 500 21.01 16.23 30.13
N LYS A 501 21.41 17.25 30.91
CA LYS A 501 22.81 17.52 31.24
C LYS A 501 23.26 16.62 32.40
N PRO A 502 24.40 15.91 32.28
CA PRO A 502 25.01 15.25 33.43
C PRO A 502 25.57 16.29 34.41
N SER A 503 25.54 15.95 35.69
CA SER A 503 25.88 16.81 36.83
C SER A 503 27.37 17.20 36.95
N ASP A 504 28.25 16.65 36.12
CA ASP A 504 29.68 16.92 36.16
C ASP A 504 30.25 17.14 34.75
N THR A 505 30.43 18.40 34.34
CA THR A 505 31.65 18.95 33.69
C THR A 505 31.40 20.27 32.92
N ASN A 506 32.41 21.14 32.99
CA ASN A 506 32.56 22.48 32.40
C ASN A 506 32.62 22.55 30.86
N SER A 507 32.01 21.62 30.10
CA SER A 507 31.99 21.75 28.63
C SER A 507 30.73 22.48 28.16
N ALA A 508 30.90 23.71 27.69
CA ALA A 508 29.82 24.54 27.13
C ALA A 508 29.34 24.07 25.73
N ASN A 509 29.84 22.94 25.22
CA ASN A 509 29.69 22.53 23.81
C ASN A 509 28.92 21.22 23.58
N ALA A 510 28.45 20.51 24.61
CA ALA A 510 27.80 19.19 24.45
C ALA A 510 26.27 19.29 24.33
N THR A 511 25.76 19.97 23.29
CA THR A 511 24.29 20.06 23.04
C THR A 511 23.84 19.34 21.77
N SER A 512 24.73 18.60 21.10
CA SER A 512 24.38 17.89 19.86
C SER A 512 24.75 16.41 19.91
N LYS A 513 23.92 15.57 19.28
CA LYS A 513 24.21 14.15 19.03
C LYS A 513 25.62 13.95 18.42
N ALA A 514 26.03 14.85 17.52
CA ALA A 514 27.34 14.85 16.90
C ALA A 514 28.48 15.03 17.92
N SER A 515 28.34 15.96 18.88
CA SER A 515 29.34 16.13 19.94
C SER A 515 29.45 14.91 20.86
N LEU A 516 28.34 14.24 21.18
CA LEU A 516 28.33 13.01 21.98
C LEU A 516 28.95 11.83 21.23
N GLN A 517 28.69 11.71 19.92
CA GLN A 517 29.34 10.71 19.05
C GLN A 517 30.85 10.94 18.98
N GLN A 518 31.29 12.18 18.80
CA GLN A 518 32.71 12.53 18.80
C GLN A 518 33.37 12.22 20.15
N GLU A 519 32.73 12.55 21.28
CA GLU A 519 33.26 12.23 22.60
C GLU A 519 33.37 10.70 22.82
N ARG A 520 32.36 9.93 22.40
CA ARG A 520 32.38 8.46 22.47
C ARG A 520 33.53 7.88 21.64
N ASP A 521 33.68 8.34 20.39
CA ASP A 521 34.66 7.78 19.46
C ASP A 521 36.09 8.10 19.93
N THR A 522 36.35 9.31 20.41
CA THR A 522 37.61 9.66 21.07
C THR A 522 37.85 8.77 22.29
N LYS A 523 36.85 8.58 23.16
CA LYS A 523 37.03 7.74 24.36
C LYS A 523 37.25 6.26 24.03
N LEU A 524 36.55 5.70 23.04
CA LEU A 524 36.75 4.33 22.55
C LEU A 524 38.14 4.15 21.94
N HIS A 525 38.62 5.13 21.18
CA HIS A 525 39.96 5.10 20.58
C HIS A 525 41.05 4.96 21.66
N HIS A 526 40.88 5.63 22.80
CA HIS A 526 41.84 5.60 23.91
C HIS A 526 41.56 4.52 24.97
N TRP A 527 40.51 3.70 24.83
CA TRP A 527 40.15 2.71 25.85
C TRP A 527 41.26 1.69 26.10
N ASP A 528 41.90 1.19 25.04
CA ASP A 528 43.01 0.24 25.15
C ASP A 528 44.23 0.88 25.83
N ASN A 529 44.52 2.15 25.51
CA ASN A 529 45.59 2.92 26.16
C ASN A 529 45.35 3.08 27.67
N VAL A 530 44.10 3.33 28.09
CA VAL A 530 43.74 3.43 29.52
C VAL A 530 43.93 2.10 30.24
N LEU A 531 43.52 0.97 29.63
CA LEU A 531 43.73 -0.36 30.20
C LEU A 531 45.23 -0.70 30.29
N GLN A 532 45.99 -0.38 29.25
CA GLN A 532 47.45 -0.60 29.20
C GLN A 532 48.17 0.18 30.29
N ILE A 533 47.76 1.43 30.55
CA ILE A 533 48.31 2.27 31.61
C ILE A 533 48.04 1.69 33.00
N GLY A 534 46.87 1.09 33.22
CA GLY A 534 46.57 0.35 34.45
C GLY A 534 47.54 -0.82 34.67
N HIS A 535 47.84 -1.58 33.62
CA HIS A 535 48.79 -2.69 33.72
C HIS A 535 50.22 -2.20 33.98
N ILE A 536 50.64 -1.13 33.30
CA ILE A 536 51.95 -0.50 33.50
C ILE A 536 52.11 -0.01 34.94
N GLN A 537 51.08 0.64 35.50
CA GLN A 537 51.13 1.11 36.89
C GLN A 537 51.30 -0.07 37.87
N GLN A 538 50.55 -1.14 37.67
CA GLN A 538 50.62 -2.32 38.53
C GLN A 538 52.03 -2.95 38.52
N GLN A 539 52.63 -3.10 37.34
CA GLN A 539 53.99 -3.63 37.20
C GLN A 539 55.04 -2.67 37.77
N TYR A 540 54.88 -1.36 37.55
CA TYR A 540 55.77 -0.33 38.09
C TYR A 540 55.78 -0.35 39.63
N LEU A 541 54.61 -0.37 40.27
CA LEU A 541 54.51 -0.42 41.74
C LEU A 541 55.09 -1.70 42.33
N ALA A 542 54.93 -2.84 41.64
CA ALA A 542 55.53 -4.11 42.04
C ALA A 542 57.08 -4.05 41.99
N LEU A 543 57.65 -3.50 40.91
CA LEU A 543 59.09 -3.32 40.77
C LEU A 543 59.66 -2.28 41.75
N GLU A 544 58.91 -1.24 42.10
CA GLU A 544 59.34 -0.26 43.11
C GLU A 544 59.40 -0.91 44.51
N GLN A 545 58.43 -1.76 44.85
CA GLN A 545 58.49 -2.57 46.08
C GLN A 545 59.65 -3.56 46.08
N GLU A 546 59.91 -4.24 44.96
CA GLU A 546 61.04 -5.17 44.81
C GLU A 546 62.40 -4.45 44.94
N LYS A 547 62.53 -3.26 44.34
CA LYS A 547 63.74 -2.43 44.47
C LYS A 547 63.99 -2.00 45.91
N VAL A 548 62.94 -1.61 46.65
CA VAL A 548 63.05 -1.25 48.07
C VAL A 548 63.51 -2.46 48.89
N SER A 549 62.97 -3.65 48.64
CA SER A 549 63.35 -4.87 49.38
C SER A 549 64.78 -5.32 49.06
N LEU A 550 65.19 -5.33 47.79
CA LEU A 550 66.56 -5.63 47.35
C LEU A 550 67.56 -4.59 47.88
N GLY A 551 67.16 -3.31 47.95
CA GLY A 551 67.95 -2.24 48.54
C GLY A 551 68.25 -2.48 50.02
N ALA A 552 67.23 -2.86 50.80
CA ALA A 552 67.41 -3.24 52.20
C ALA A 552 68.31 -4.47 52.37
N GLN A 553 68.14 -5.50 51.52
CA GLN A 553 69.01 -6.69 51.53
C GLN A 553 70.46 -6.37 51.19
N LYS A 554 70.71 -5.50 50.20
CA LYS A 554 72.05 -5.02 49.85
C LYS A 554 72.71 -4.33 51.04
N GLU A 555 71.98 -3.47 51.75
CA GLU A 555 72.52 -2.74 52.90
C GLU A 555 72.88 -3.67 54.06
N ASP A 556 72.04 -4.67 54.33
CA ASP A 556 72.31 -5.70 55.35
C ASP A 556 73.54 -6.55 55.00
N LEU A 557 73.62 -7.03 53.75
CA LEU A 557 74.78 -7.78 53.25
C LEU A 557 76.06 -6.94 53.26
N ALA A 558 75.99 -5.63 52.98
CA ALA A 558 77.13 -4.73 53.03
C ALA A 558 77.65 -4.56 54.46
N LYS A 559 76.75 -4.42 55.44
CA LYS A 559 77.09 -4.38 56.87
C LYS A 559 77.74 -5.70 57.31
N LYS A 560 77.16 -6.83 56.92
CA LYS A 560 77.70 -8.17 57.20
C LYS A 560 79.09 -8.37 56.59
N LEU A 561 79.28 -7.94 55.35
CA LEU A 561 80.57 -8.03 54.66
C LEU A 561 81.64 -7.19 55.35
N ALA A 562 81.32 -5.95 55.73
CA ALA A 562 82.25 -5.07 56.45
C ALA A 562 82.69 -5.70 57.79
N GLN A 563 81.75 -6.30 58.53
CA GLN A 563 82.06 -7.02 59.76
C GLN A 563 82.98 -8.22 59.50
N GLN A 564 82.65 -9.08 58.53
CA GLN A 564 83.45 -10.26 58.20
C GLN A 564 84.86 -9.91 57.70
N GLN A 565 85.01 -8.81 56.95
CA GLN A 565 86.31 -8.30 56.52
C GLN A 565 87.14 -7.80 57.71
N SER A 566 86.51 -7.13 58.67
CA SER A 566 87.15 -6.72 59.93
C SER A 566 87.61 -7.92 60.76
N ASP A 567 86.74 -8.92 60.95
CA ASP A 567 87.05 -10.14 61.70
C ASP A 567 88.21 -10.91 61.06
N ARG A 568 88.21 -11.01 59.72
CA ARG A 568 89.32 -11.61 58.96
C ARG A 568 90.61 -10.82 59.13
N GLN A 569 90.56 -9.48 59.11
CA GLN A 569 91.75 -8.65 59.30
C GLN A 569 92.35 -8.84 60.69
N ALA A 570 91.52 -8.96 61.73
CA ALA A 570 91.96 -9.29 63.09
C ALA A 570 92.67 -10.65 63.14
N LEU A 571 92.16 -11.68 62.44
CA LEU A 571 92.81 -12.99 62.32
C LEU A 571 94.15 -12.93 61.57
N VAL A 572 94.24 -12.12 60.51
CA VAL A 572 95.50 -11.89 59.78
C VAL A 572 96.56 -11.23 60.67
N ASP A 573 96.17 -10.25 61.48
CA ASP A 573 97.09 -9.56 62.38
C ASP A 573 97.48 -10.46 63.57
N ALA A 574 96.54 -11.25 64.10
CA ALA A 574 96.83 -12.30 65.09
C ALA A 574 97.82 -13.36 64.54
N TYR A 575 97.64 -13.80 63.29
CA TYR A 575 98.57 -14.71 62.63
C TYR A 575 99.99 -14.12 62.54
N LYS A 576 100.13 -12.86 62.12
CA LYS A 576 101.44 -12.18 62.06
C LYS A 576 102.11 -12.10 63.43
N GLN A 577 101.36 -11.74 64.47
CA GLN A 577 101.87 -11.62 65.83
C GLN A 577 102.31 -12.98 66.39
N THR A 578 101.45 -14.00 66.28
CA THR A 578 101.74 -15.37 66.77
C THR A 578 102.93 -15.97 66.02
N ARG A 579 103.04 -15.73 64.70
CA ARG A 579 104.20 -16.16 63.90
C ARG A 579 105.50 -15.46 64.30
N SER A 580 105.44 -14.16 64.62
CA SER A 580 106.61 -13.42 65.14
C SER A 580 107.04 -13.96 66.49
N ASN A 581 106.11 -14.13 67.43
CA ASN A 581 106.37 -14.69 68.75
C ASN A 581 106.99 -16.10 68.66
N LEU A 582 106.48 -16.93 67.73
CA LEU A 582 107.01 -18.26 67.47
C LEU A 582 108.44 -18.21 66.93
N LYS A 583 108.73 -17.29 66.00
CA LYS A 583 110.09 -17.06 65.47
C LYS A 583 111.05 -16.61 66.57
N ASP A 584 110.63 -15.73 67.47
CA ASP A 584 111.44 -15.24 68.59
C ASP A 584 111.74 -16.37 69.60
N ILE A 585 110.75 -17.22 69.90
CA ILE A 585 110.91 -18.40 70.76
C ILE A 585 111.81 -19.46 70.08
N GLU A 586 111.66 -19.71 68.78
CA GLU A 586 112.54 -20.63 68.03
C GLU A 586 113.99 -20.11 67.98
N ALA A 587 114.19 -18.79 67.85
CA ALA A 587 115.50 -18.16 67.92
C ALA A 587 116.13 -18.28 69.33
N LEU A 588 115.34 -18.13 70.40
CA LEU A 588 115.79 -18.37 71.78
C LEU A 588 116.23 -19.81 72.00
N ILE A 589 115.49 -20.79 71.48
CA ILE A 589 115.87 -22.22 71.56
C ILE A 589 117.18 -22.48 70.78
N ALA A 590 117.36 -21.86 69.61
CA ALA A 590 118.57 -22.00 68.82
C ALA A 590 119.80 -21.37 69.52
N LEU A 591 119.63 -20.18 70.12
CA LEU A 591 120.68 -19.49 70.88
C LEU A 591 121.09 -20.28 72.13
N ASP A 592 120.13 -20.88 72.84
CA ASP A 592 120.43 -21.72 74.01
C ASP A 592 121.19 -23.00 73.60
N ALA A 593 120.83 -23.64 72.47
CA ALA A 593 121.58 -24.77 71.93
C ALA A 593 123.04 -24.40 71.58
N GLU A 594 123.27 -23.20 71.05
CA GLU A 594 124.60 -22.68 70.71
C GLU A 594 125.42 -22.32 71.97
N VAL A 595 124.79 -21.72 72.98
CA VAL A 595 125.41 -21.44 74.30
C VAL A 595 125.71 -22.73 75.07
N ALA A 596 124.84 -23.74 75.01
CA ALA A 596 125.08 -25.05 75.60
C ALA A 596 126.27 -25.77 74.95
N HIS A 597 126.39 -25.69 73.62
CA HIS A 597 127.54 -26.21 72.89
C HIS A 597 128.86 -25.50 73.27
N LEU A 598 128.83 -24.18 73.43
CA LEU A 598 129.98 -23.39 73.89
C LEU A 598 130.36 -23.67 75.36
N ARG A 599 129.38 -23.93 76.24
CA ARG A 599 129.63 -24.36 77.64
C ARG A 599 130.32 -25.72 77.72
N ALA A 600 129.96 -26.66 76.83
CA ALA A 600 130.57 -27.99 76.80
C ALA A 600 132.06 -27.99 76.40
N GLN A 601 132.56 -26.90 75.80
CA GLN A 601 133.95 -26.75 75.35
C GLN A 601 134.89 -26.11 76.40
N LEU A 602 134.38 -25.71 77.57
CA LEU A 602 135.19 -25.10 78.63
C LEU A 602 136.00 -26.15 79.40
N LYS A 603 137.33 -25.96 79.44
CA LYS A 603 138.28 -26.74 80.24
C LYS A 603 138.77 -25.91 81.42
N SER A 604 138.80 -26.51 82.61
CA SER A 604 139.20 -25.82 83.84
C SER A 604 140.67 -25.36 83.77
N GLY A 605 140.91 -24.06 83.91
CA GLY A 605 142.25 -23.44 83.96
C GLY A 605 142.73 -22.74 82.67
N GLU A 606 141.95 -22.75 81.59
CA GLU A 606 142.27 -22.02 80.34
C GLU A 606 141.29 -20.85 80.09
N PRO A 607 141.73 -19.73 79.47
CA PRO A 607 140.90 -18.56 79.24
C PRO A 607 139.72 -18.86 78.30
N CYS A 608 138.52 -18.41 78.69
CA CYS A 608 137.29 -18.62 77.91
C CYS A 608 137.41 -17.99 76.49
N PRO A 609 137.07 -18.72 75.40
CA PRO A 609 137.24 -18.25 74.02
C PRO A 609 136.30 -17.09 73.61
N VAL A 610 135.30 -16.74 74.43
CA VAL A 610 134.39 -15.62 74.17
C VAL A 610 134.81 -14.34 74.90
N CYS A 611 135.35 -14.43 76.13
CA CYS A 611 135.65 -13.26 76.96
C CYS A 611 137.04 -13.22 77.62
N GLY A 612 137.86 -14.27 77.50
CA GLY A 612 139.27 -14.28 77.91
C GLY A 612 139.57 -14.38 79.42
N ALA A 613 138.56 -14.57 80.28
CA ALA A 613 138.74 -14.69 81.73
C ALA A 613 138.96 -16.14 82.18
N ASN A 614 139.74 -16.33 83.26
CA ASN A 614 140.10 -17.65 83.82
C ASN A 614 139.20 -18.13 84.97
N GLU A 615 138.27 -17.31 85.48
CA GLU A 615 137.31 -17.66 86.52
C GLU A 615 135.94 -17.01 86.24
N HIS A 616 134.85 -17.74 86.47
CA HIS A 616 133.47 -17.26 86.31
C HIS A 616 132.73 -17.24 87.66
N THR A 617 132.11 -16.11 88.00
CA THR A 617 131.03 -16.05 88.99
C THR A 617 129.72 -16.46 88.30
N THR A 618 129.22 -17.64 88.59
CA THR A 618 127.97 -18.18 88.05
C THR A 618 126.76 -17.35 88.53
N SER A 619 126.21 -16.47 87.67
CA SER A 619 124.76 -16.27 87.63
C SER A 619 124.21 -17.03 86.42
N THR A 620 123.83 -18.28 86.68
CA THR A 620 123.06 -19.09 85.74
C THR A 620 121.70 -18.43 85.51
N VAL A 621 121.53 -17.75 84.38
CA VAL A 621 120.21 -17.69 83.75
C VAL A 621 119.91 -19.12 83.31
N VAL A 622 119.11 -19.82 84.12
CA VAL A 622 118.55 -21.13 83.76
C VAL A 622 117.41 -20.85 82.79
N ILE A 623 117.61 -21.16 81.52
CA ILE A 623 116.50 -21.26 80.58
C ILE A 623 115.87 -22.64 80.84
N ASP A 624 114.61 -22.67 81.29
CA ASP A 624 113.89 -23.92 81.50
C ASP A 624 113.43 -24.49 80.15
N VAL A 625 114.23 -25.42 79.62
CA VAL A 625 114.07 -26.00 78.28
C VAL A 625 112.68 -26.65 78.07
N PRO A 626 112.09 -27.37 79.04
CA PRO A 626 110.75 -27.95 78.91
C PRO A 626 109.63 -26.91 78.75
N GLU A 627 109.62 -25.82 79.54
CA GLU A 627 108.61 -24.76 79.44
C GLU A 627 108.70 -24.01 78.10
N THR A 628 109.92 -23.78 77.61
CA THR A 628 110.16 -23.06 76.34
C THR A 628 109.72 -23.90 75.13
N ILE A 629 109.91 -25.23 75.18
CA ILE A 629 109.40 -26.16 74.16
C ILE A 629 107.88 -26.28 74.20
N GLN A 630 107.27 -26.36 75.40
CA GLN A 630 105.80 -26.35 75.53
C GLN A 630 105.18 -25.06 74.97
N LYS A 631 105.84 -23.92 75.19
CA LYS A 631 105.40 -22.62 74.64
C LYS A 631 105.53 -22.54 73.12
N ARG A 632 106.55 -23.17 72.52
CA ARG A 632 106.65 -23.33 71.06
C ARG A 632 105.49 -24.18 70.51
N ASP A 633 105.21 -25.31 71.14
CA ASP A 633 104.18 -26.23 70.65
C ASP A 633 102.77 -25.65 70.81
N SER A 634 102.51 -24.91 71.89
CA SER A 634 101.25 -24.18 72.04
C SER A 634 101.10 -23.06 71.01
N LEU A 635 102.17 -22.31 70.70
CA LEU A 635 102.16 -21.30 69.64
C LEU A 635 101.96 -21.92 68.24
N LYS A 636 102.51 -23.13 67.97
CA LYS A 636 102.25 -23.87 66.72
C LYS A 636 100.78 -24.28 66.59
N GLN A 637 100.19 -24.79 67.66
CA GLN A 637 98.79 -25.18 67.68
C GLN A 637 97.85 -23.97 67.54
N GLN A 638 98.18 -22.84 68.19
CA GLN A 638 97.46 -21.58 68.01
C GLN A 638 97.56 -21.06 66.56
N LEU A 639 98.72 -21.22 65.92
CA LEU A 639 98.91 -20.81 64.53
C LEU A 639 98.02 -21.62 63.56
N ASP A 640 97.93 -22.94 63.76
CA ASP A 640 97.10 -23.85 62.95
C ASP A 640 95.60 -23.57 63.12
N ASP A 641 95.14 -23.30 64.35
CA ASP A 641 93.75 -22.88 64.63
C ASP A 641 93.41 -21.53 63.98
N ILE A 642 94.31 -20.53 64.07
CA ILE A 642 94.14 -19.24 63.39
C ILE A 642 94.12 -19.43 61.86
N GLU A 643 94.90 -20.35 61.31
CA GLU A 643 94.93 -20.63 59.87
C GLU A 643 93.62 -21.28 59.39
N GLN A 644 93.06 -22.24 60.14
CA GLN A 644 91.74 -22.82 59.86
C GLN A 644 90.61 -21.80 60.00
N GLN A 645 90.62 -20.98 61.05
CA GLN A 645 89.65 -19.89 61.24
C GLN A 645 89.77 -18.83 60.15
N GLY A 646 90.99 -18.50 59.74
CA GLY A 646 91.27 -17.58 58.63
C GLY A 646 90.77 -18.10 57.28
N ALA A 647 90.89 -19.40 57.02
CA ALA A 647 90.35 -20.04 55.81
C ALA A 647 88.81 -19.97 55.78
N ARG A 648 88.14 -20.30 56.89
CA ARG A 648 86.68 -20.19 57.03
C ARG A 648 86.18 -18.74 56.91
N ALA A 649 86.88 -17.79 57.53
CA ALA A 649 86.55 -16.37 57.43
C ALA A 649 86.71 -15.86 55.99
N LYS A 650 87.76 -16.30 55.26
CA LYS A 650 87.94 -15.98 53.85
C LYS A 650 86.80 -16.53 52.99
N GLU A 651 86.41 -17.78 53.19
CA GLU A 651 85.30 -18.41 52.46
C GLU A 651 83.97 -17.67 52.70
N SER A 652 83.67 -17.33 53.96
CA SER A 652 82.50 -16.55 54.36
C SER A 652 82.46 -15.16 53.71
N VAL A 653 83.59 -14.45 53.69
CA VAL A 653 83.72 -13.16 52.98
C VAL A 653 83.43 -13.34 51.49
N THR A 654 84.06 -14.31 50.82
CA THR A 654 83.84 -14.54 49.38
C THR A 654 82.39 -14.92 49.05
N GLN A 655 81.72 -15.67 49.92
CA GLN A 655 80.31 -16.04 49.74
C GLN A 655 79.38 -14.83 49.91
N THR A 656 79.64 -13.96 50.88
CA THR A 656 78.89 -12.72 51.06
C THR A 656 79.14 -11.74 49.90
N GLU A 657 80.39 -11.61 49.42
CA GLU A 657 80.73 -10.79 48.23
C GLU A 657 79.99 -11.26 46.98
N PHE A 658 79.92 -12.58 46.75
CA PHE A 658 79.19 -13.15 45.63
C PHE A 658 77.68 -12.86 45.73
N THR A 659 77.09 -13.09 46.90
CA THR A 659 75.66 -12.82 47.13
C THR A 659 75.34 -11.33 46.95
N LEU A 660 76.22 -10.44 47.43
CA LEU A 660 76.07 -8.99 47.28
C LEU A 660 76.19 -8.54 45.81
N ALA A 661 77.07 -9.18 45.03
CA ALA A 661 77.15 -8.96 43.59
C ALA A 661 75.88 -9.43 42.85
N GLN A 662 75.30 -10.57 43.26
CA GLN A 662 74.05 -11.08 42.70
C GLN A 662 72.85 -10.16 43.01
N VAL A 663 72.72 -9.71 44.27
CA VAL A 663 71.67 -8.76 44.67
C VAL A 663 71.83 -7.42 43.97
N ASN A 664 73.06 -6.92 43.81
CA ASN A 664 73.31 -5.69 43.02
C ASN A 664 72.83 -5.84 41.58
N LYS A 665 73.12 -6.98 40.93
CA LYS A 665 72.67 -7.24 39.56
C LYS A 665 71.15 -7.31 39.45
N GLN A 666 70.48 -7.94 40.42
CA GLN A 666 69.02 -7.98 40.49
C GLN A 666 68.42 -6.58 40.68
N LEU A 667 69.01 -5.77 41.54
CA LEU A 667 68.58 -4.38 41.79
C LEU A 667 68.74 -3.50 40.54
N GLU A 668 69.85 -3.65 39.83
CA GLU A 668 70.11 -2.95 38.57
C GLU A 668 69.12 -3.38 37.47
N GLN A 669 68.80 -4.69 37.39
CA GLN A 669 67.78 -5.21 36.48
C GLN A 669 66.36 -4.71 36.83
N ALA A 670 65.97 -4.75 38.10
CA ALA A 670 64.67 -4.24 38.57
C ALA A 670 64.54 -2.74 38.31
N SER A 671 65.60 -1.95 38.57
CA SER A 671 65.62 -0.52 38.27
C SER A 671 65.50 -0.25 36.77
N GLY A 672 66.23 -1.00 35.91
CA GLY A 672 66.15 -0.83 34.46
C GLY A 672 64.77 -1.20 33.88
N GLN A 673 64.14 -2.28 34.40
CA GLN A 673 62.78 -2.64 34.01
C GLN A 673 61.76 -1.59 34.44
N ARG A 674 61.90 -1.04 35.65
CA ARG A 674 61.08 0.07 36.13
C ARG A 674 61.22 1.31 35.24
N ASP A 675 62.45 1.70 34.89
CA ASP A 675 62.71 2.87 34.04
C ASP A 675 62.08 2.70 32.66
N THR A 676 62.14 1.50 32.11
CA THR A 676 61.46 1.17 30.85
C THR A 676 59.94 1.32 30.96
N LEU A 677 59.34 0.92 32.09
CA LEU A 677 57.90 1.12 32.32
C LEU A 677 57.54 2.59 32.53
N LEU A 678 58.42 3.37 33.17
CA LEU A 678 58.23 4.82 33.34
C LEU A 678 58.28 5.55 31.99
N GLU A 679 59.17 5.17 31.08
CA GLU A 679 59.19 5.70 29.71
C GLU A 679 57.91 5.35 28.95
N LYS A 680 57.46 4.09 29.03
CA LYS A 680 56.18 3.67 28.42
C LYS A 680 54.99 4.42 29.00
N TRP A 681 54.97 4.64 30.32
CA TRP A 681 53.97 5.46 30.97
C TRP A 681 53.96 6.89 30.40
N GLN A 682 55.12 7.54 30.29
CA GLN A 682 55.22 8.90 29.76
C GLN A 682 54.73 8.99 28.31
N GLN A 683 55.05 8.01 27.48
CA GLN A 683 54.57 7.94 26.10
C GLN A 683 53.04 7.86 26.03
N ILE A 684 52.43 6.90 26.73
CA ILE A 684 50.97 6.71 26.70
C ILE A 684 50.25 7.86 27.43
N SER A 685 50.83 8.38 28.51
CA SER A 685 50.30 9.54 29.25
C SER A 685 50.24 10.78 28.37
N SER A 686 51.28 11.05 27.57
CA SER A 686 51.29 12.20 26.65
C SER A 686 50.21 12.09 25.56
N LEU A 687 49.96 10.88 25.04
CA LEU A 687 48.88 10.61 24.10
C LEU A 687 47.51 10.82 24.74
N LEU A 688 47.31 10.32 25.95
CA LEU A 688 46.03 10.44 26.66
C LEU A 688 45.74 11.89 27.09
N SER A 689 46.74 12.62 27.57
CA SER A 689 46.55 14.01 28.05
C SER A 689 46.30 15.02 26.92
N ALA A 690 46.74 14.72 25.69
CA ALA A 690 46.42 15.55 24.52
C ALA A 690 44.92 15.58 24.20
N ASP A 691 44.26 14.41 24.23
CA ASP A 691 42.84 14.27 23.87
C ASP A 691 41.91 14.22 25.09
N ILE A 692 42.45 13.90 26.28
CA ILE A 692 41.71 13.75 27.55
C ILE A 692 42.45 14.53 28.65
N PRO A 693 42.18 15.84 28.80
CA PRO A 693 42.89 16.71 29.76
C PRO A 693 42.77 16.26 31.22
N SER A 694 41.71 15.53 31.57
CA SER A 694 41.53 15.00 32.93
C SER A 694 42.59 13.96 33.32
N PHE A 695 43.31 13.39 32.35
CA PHE A 695 44.39 12.44 32.61
C PHE A 695 45.65 13.09 33.21
N GLU A 696 45.87 14.40 33.06
CA GLU A 696 47.04 15.10 33.65
C GLU A 696 47.12 14.96 35.19
N LYS A 697 45.99 14.68 35.84
CA LYS A 697 45.91 14.52 37.31
C LYS A 697 46.25 13.10 37.78
N VAL A 698 46.52 12.16 36.88
CA VAL A 698 46.75 10.76 37.20
C VAL A 698 48.24 10.52 37.48
N ASP A 699 48.56 10.13 38.72
CA ASP A 699 49.94 9.87 39.17
C ASP A 699 50.24 8.37 39.24
N ILE A 700 51.32 7.93 38.57
CA ILE A 700 51.79 6.54 38.53
C ILE A 700 52.13 5.98 39.92
N ASN A 701 52.56 6.83 40.87
CA ASN A 701 52.98 6.37 42.20
C ASN A 701 51.79 6.12 43.15
N THR A 702 50.60 6.60 42.80
CA THR A 702 49.40 6.49 43.64
C THR A 702 48.53 5.31 43.21
N SER A 703 48.47 4.24 44.01
CA SER A 703 47.84 2.97 43.60
C SER A 703 46.35 3.03 43.21
N GLN A 704 45.63 4.08 43.62
CA GLN A 704 44.20 4.26 43.32
C GLN A 704 43.94 5.22 42.16
N SER A 705 44.93 5.99 41.69
CA SER A 705 44.71 7.07 40.71
C SER A 705 44.23 6.54 39.36
N VAL A 706 44.89 5.51 38.81
CA VAL A 706 44.57 4.94 37.50
C VAL A 706 43.28 4.13 37.56
N SER A 707 43.03 3.39 38.64
CA SER A 707 41.82 2.60 38.79
C SER A 707 40.58 3.49 38.92
N GLN A 708 40.66 4.59 39.69
CA GLN A 708 39.60 5.60 39.75
C GLN A 708 39.37 6.28 38.40
N PHE A 709 40.45 6.68 37.71
CA PHE A 709 40.32 7.27 36.38
C PHE A 709 39.69 6.29 35.38
N THR A 710 40.14 5.04 35.36
CA THR A 710 39.60 3.99 34.47
C THR A 710 38.11 3.76 34.72
N GLN A 711 37.70 3.77 35.99
CA GLN A 711 36.30 3.65 36.37
C GLN A 711 35.49 4.86 35.91
N GLN A 712 35.93 6.09 36.21
CA GLN A 712 35.26 7.32 35.75
C GLN A 712 35.17 7.38 34.22
N PHE A 713 36.23 6.97 33.53
CA PHE A 713 36.30 6.93 32.07
C PHE A 713 35.26 5.97 31.50
N LYS A 714 35.18 4.76 32.06
CA LYS A 714 34.19 3.75 31.66
C LYS A 714 32.77 4.22 31.94
N THR A 715 32.50 4.72 33.14
CA THR A 715 31.16 5.21 33.52
C THR A 715 30.69 6.32 32.58
N ARG A 716 31.58 7.24 32.18
CA ARG A 716 31.24 8.28 31.19
C ARG A 716 30.99 7.70 29.80
N LEU A 717 31.75 6.69 29.39
CA LEU A 717 31.58 6.02 28.09
C LEU A 717 30.22 5.29 28.02
N ASP A 718 29.86 4.61 29.11
CA ASP A 718 28.55 3.95 29.26
C ASP A 718 27.40 4.98 29.27
N ASP A 719 27.56 6.10 29.99
CA ASP A 719 26.59 7.21 30.03
C ASP A 719 26.35 7.84 28.65
N ILE A 720 27.41 8.17 27.90
CA ILE A 720 27.30 8.69 26.53
C ILE A 720 26.60 7.68 25.62
N SER A 721 26.94 6.40 25.75
CA SER A 721 26.31 5.34 24.95
C SER A 721 24.81 5.22 25.25
N ALA A 722 24.42 5.33 26.53
CA ALA A 722 23.02 5.35 26.94
C ALA A 722 22.28 6.60 26.42
N GLN A 723 22.90 7.78 26.48
CA GLN A 723 22.34 9.03 25.95
C GLN A 723 22.13 8.97 24.43
N LEU A 724 23.11 8.45 23.68
CA LEU A 724 22.99 8.28 22.22
C LEU A 724 21.88 7.28 21.85
N THR A 725 21.77 6.17 22.58
CA THR A 725 20.70 5.17 22.38
C THR A 725 19.33 5.81 22.62
N ARG A 726 19.18 6.56 23.71
CA ARG A 726 17.92 7.26 24.05
C ARG A 726 17.54 8.32 23.01
N LEU A 727 18.52 9.04 22.46
CA LEU A 727 18.30 9.99 21.36
C LEU A 727 17.85 9.27 20.09
N GLU A 728 18.46 8.14 19.72
CA GLU A 728 18.04 7.33 18.58
C GLU A 728 16.62 6.78 18.74
N GLU A 729 16.26 6.29 19.93
CA GLU A 729 14.90 5.82 20.24
C GLU A 729 13.87 6.95 20.11
N CYS A 730 14.20 8.15 20.60
CA CYS A 730 13.33 9.33 20.50
C CYS A 730 13.19 9.83 19.04
N GLU A 731 14.27 9.82 18.25
CA GLU A 731 14.22 10.14 16.81
C GLU A 731 13.38 9.13 16.02
N GLN A 732 13.53 7.84 16.30
CA GLN A 732 12.71 6.79 15.68
C GLN A 732 11.24 6.93 16.04
N ALA A 733 10.92 7.17 17.31
CA ALA A 733 9.55 7.40 17.77
C ALA A 733 8.92 8.64 17.12
N LEU A 734 9.69 9.73 16.96
CA LEU A 734 9.23 10.94 16.28
C LEU A 734 8.95 10.69 14.79
N ASN A 735 9.86 9.99 14.10
CA ASN A 735 9.68 9.64 12.68
C ASN A 735 8.44 8.75 12.47
N ALA A 736 8.23 7.75 13.33
CA ALA A 736 7.04 6.91 13.29
C ALA A 736 5.75 7.71 13.53
N ALA A 737 5.77 8.67 14.46
CA ALA A 737 4.63 9.54 14.73
C ALA A 737 4.32 10.48 13.55
N LEU A 738 5.35 11.06 12.91
CA LEU A 738 5.21 11.89 11.71
C LEU A 738 4.65 11.10 10.52
N GLN A 739 5.10 9.86 10.32
CA GLN A 739 4.56 8.99 9.29
C GLN A 739 3.07 8.69 9.53
N ALA A 740 2.71 8.30 10.76
CA ALA A 740 1.32 8.03 11.13
C ALA A 740 0.41 9.27 10.97
N LYS A 741 0.93 10.47 11.26
CA LYS A 741 0.22 11.74 10.99
C LYS A 741 -0.04 11.92 9.49
N ASN A 742 0.98 11.72 8.64
CA ASN A 742 0.84 11.89 7.19
C ASN A 742 -0.18 10.90 6.59
N GLU A 743 -0.17 9.64 7.05
CA GLU A 743 -1.16 8.62 6.64
C GLU A 743 -2.59 9.03 7.04
N ALA A 744 -2.78 9.50 8.28
CA ALA A 744 -4.07 10.00 8.74
C ALA A 744 -4.55 11.23 7.94
N GLN A 745 -3.63 12.14 7.58
CA GLN A 745 -3.92 13.32 6.78
C GLN A 745 -4.33 12.96 5.34
N GLN A 746 -3.65 12.00 4.71
CA GLN A 746 -4.03 11.49 3.38
C GLN A 746 -5.39 10.80 3.40
N ALA A 747 -5.68 9.98 4.42
CA ALA A 747 -6.97 9.33 4.56
C ALA A 747 -8.12 10.34 4.72
N LEU A 748 -7.90 11.40 5.52
CA LEU A 748 -8.85 12.50 5.69
C LEU A 748 -9.10 13.23 4.36
N GLN A 749 -8.04 13.59 3.63
CA GLN A 749 -8.15 14.29 2.36
C GLN A 749 -8.87 13.44 1.29
N GLY A 750 -8.61 12.13 1.26
CA GLY A 750 -9.32 11.20 0.39
C GLY A 750 -10.83 11.19 0.65
N LYS A 751 -11.25 11.12 1.93
CA LYS A 751 -12.66 11.19 2.30
C LYS A 751 -13.31 12.55 2.07
N GLN A 752 -12.57 13.66 2.19
CA GLN A 752 -13.07 15.00 1.84
C GLN A 752 -13.37 15.12 0.33
N SER A 753 -12.52 14.53 -0.51
CA SER A 753 -12.76 14.47 -1.96
C SER A 753 -13.99 13.63 -2.30
N GLU A 754 -14.19 12.49 -1.62
CA GLU A 754 -15.38 11.63 -1.80
C GLU A 754 -16.68 12.35 -1.41
N LEU A 755 -16.65 13.12 -0.32
CA LEU A 755 -17.77 13.97 0.10
C LEU A 755 -18.10 15.03 -0.95
N ALA A 756 -17.09 15.72 -1.50
CA ALA A 756 -17.29 16.75 -2.52
C ALA A 756 -17.97 16.19 -3.79
N VAL A 757 -17.53 15.02 -4.25
CA VAL A 757 -18.16 14.33 -5.40
C VAL A 757 -19.61 13.92 -5.07
N SER A 758 -19.85 13.39 -3.88
CA SER A 758 -21.20 12.96 -3.46
C SER A 758 -22.17 14.15 -3.33
N LEU A 759 -21.71 15.30 -2.83
CA LEU A 759 -22.50 16.54 -2.77
C LEU A 759 -22.86 17.07 -4.16
N GLN A 760 -21.91 17.03 -5.11
CA GLN A 760 -22.16 17.44 -6.49
C GLN A 760 -23.16 16.50 -7.20
N GLN A 761 -23.07 15.19 -6.96
CA GLN A 761 -24.04 14.22 -7.45
C GLN A 761 -25.43 14.49 -6.88
N ARG A 762 -25.53 14.85 -5.59
CA ARG A 762 -26.81 15.18 -4.95
C ARG A 762 -27.46 16.40 -5.58
N GLU A 763 -26.70 17.48 -5.76
CA GLU A 763 -27.19 18.71 -6.39
C GLU A 763 -27.73 18.46 -7.81
N THR A 764 -27.02 17.64 -8.59
CA THR A 764 -27.44 17.27 -9.94
C THR A 764 -28.75 16.47 -9.93
N LEU A 765 -28.86 15.50 -9.03
CA LEU A 765 -30.04 14.63 -8.91
C LEU A 765 -31.26 15.39 -8.36
N GLU A 766 -31.03 16.34 -7.44
CA GLU A 766 -32.06 17.23 -6.88
C GLU A 766 -32.67 18.14 -7.95
N LYS A 767 -31.83 18.67 -8.85
CA LYS A 767 -32.30 19.43 -10.01
C LYS A 767 -33.20 18.59 -10.92
N GLN A 768 -32.78 17.37 -11.26
CA GLN A 768 -33.56 16.45 -12.09
C GLN A 768 -34.89 16.04 -11.43
N PHE A 769 -34.88 15.81 -10.12
CA PHE A 769 -36.08 15.53 -9.34
C PHE A 769 -37.08 16.69 -9.42
N ASN A 770 -36.62 17.92 -9.22
CA ASN A 770 -37.48 19.11 -9.27
C ASN A 770 -38.12 19.32 -10.66
N GLU A 771 -37.33 19.19 -11.73
CA GLU A 771 -37.84 19.29 -13.12
C GLU A 771 -38.94 18.26 -13.41
N ARG A 772 -38.73 17.00 -13.00
CA ARG A 772 -39.73 15.92 -13.19
C ARG A 772 -40.96 16.09 -12.29
N ASN A 773 -40.79 16.61 -11.09
CA ASN A 773 -41.92 16.87 -10.20
C ASN A 773 -42.81 18.01 -10.73
N THR A 774 -42.21 19.06 -11.31
CA THR A 774 -42.96 20.13 -11.99
C THR A 774 -43.72 19.59 -13.22
N GLU A 775 -43.11 18.68 -13.99
CA GLU A 775 -43.76 18.01 -15.13
C GLU A 775 -44.98 17.18 -14.66
N LEU A 776 -44.84 16.44 -13.55
CA LEU A 776 -45.92 15.64 -12.94
C LEU A 776 -47.10 16.51 -12.50
N GLU A 777 -46.84 17.63 -11.82
CA GLU A 777 -47.89 18.56 -11.38
C GLU A 777 -48.69 19.14 -12.57
N SER A 778 -47.99 19.51 -13.65
CA SER A 778 -48.61 20.09 -14.85
C SER A 778 -49.51 19.10 -15.60
N LYS A 779 -49.08 17.83 -15.73
CA LYS A 779 -49.86 16.77 -16.38
C LYS A 779 -51.04 16.32 -15.52
N THR A 780 -50.88 16.27 -14.20
CA THR A 780 -51.95 15.92 -13.26
C THR A 780 -53.11 16.90 -13.35
N LYS A 781 -52.80 18.20 -13.42
CA LYS A 781 -53.81 19.26 -13.61
C LYS A 781 -54.59 19.08 -14.92
N ARG A 782 -53.89 18.80 -16.03
CA ARG A 782 -54.50 18.61 -17.35
C ARG A 782 -55.46 17.41 -17.41
N VAL A 783 -55.10 16.30 -16.76
CA VAL A 783 -55.97 15.10 -16.68
C VAL A 783 -57.23 15.37 -15.85
N ASN A 784 -57.09 16.08 -14.73
CA ASN A 784 -58.23 16.48 -13.91
C ASN A 784 -59.19 17.43 -14.64
N ASP A 785 -58.66 18.37 -15.43
CA ASP A 785 -59.46 19.28 -16.25
C ASP A 785 -60.24 18.53 -17.37
N GLY A 786 -59.62 17.53 -18.01
CA GLY A 786 -60.26 16.71 -19.05
C GLY A 786 -61.34 15.76 -18.54
N ILE A 787 -61.19 15.24 -17.32
CA ILE A 787 -62.19 14.43 -16.62
C ILE A 787 -63.47 15.23 -16.35
N LEU A 788 -63.34 16.49 -15.93
CA LEU A 788 -64.45 17.40 -15.64
C LEU A 788 -65.29 17.65 -16.91
N ALA A 789 -64.64 17.95 -18.04
CA ALA A 789 -65.30 18.21 -19.32
C ALA A 789 -66.09 17.00 -19.87
N LEU A 790 -65.59 15.77 -19.71
CA LEU A 790 -66.28 14.55 -20.16
C LEU A 790 -67.58 14.31 -19.36
N SER A 791 -67.54 14.53 -18.04
CA SER A 791 -68.68 14.33 -17.15
C SER A 791 -69.87 15.28 -17.44
N GLU A 792 -69.58 16.50 -17.87
CA GLU A 792 -70.59 17.52 -18.26
C GLU A 792 -71.30 17.18 -19.58
N THR A 793 -70.60 16.56 -20.54
CA THR A 793 -71.18 16.22 -21.86
C THR A 793 -72.14 15.02 -21.82
N MET A 794 -71.88 14.04 -20.94
CA MET A 794 -72.69 12.84 -20.82
C MET A 794 -73.99 13.07 -20.04
N THR A 795 -73.98 13.97 -19.05
CA THR A 795 -75.19 14.39 -18.31
C THR A 795 -76.15 15.23 -19.17
N ALA A 796 -75.63 16.00 -20.13
CA ALA A 796 -76.44 16.80 -21.05
C ALA A 796 -77.30 15.99 -22.05
N HIS A 797 -76.98 14.72 -22.30
CA HIS A 797 -77.62 13.86 -23.31
C HIS A 797 -78.41 12.69 -22.70
N GLY A 798 -78.88 12.85 -21.46
CA GLY A 798 -79.88 11.96 -20.85
C GLY A 798 -79.36 10.62 -20.34
N ALA A 799 -78.05 10.46 -20.18
CA ALA A 799 -77.50 9.31 -19.48
C ALA A 799 -77.62 9.54 -17.95
N ASP A 800 -78.32 8.65 -17.25
CA ASP A 800 -78.51 8.74 -15.80
C ASP A 800 -77.25 8.23 -15.08
N ILE A 801 -76.26 9.12 -14.93
CA ILE A 801 -74.91 8.82 -14.41
C ILE A 801 -74.72 9.46 -13.03
N HIS A 802 -75.77 9.53 -12.21
CA HIS A 802 -75.61 10.03 -10.84
C HIS A 802 -74.75 9.05 -10.03
N ASN A 803 -73.61 9.54 -9.51
CA ASN A 803 -72.65 8.85 -8.63
C ASN A 803 -71.75 7.73 -9.23
N LEU A 804 -71.37 7.79 -10.51
CA LEU A 804 -70.32 6.90 -11.04
C LEU A 804 -68.95 7.58 -11.10
N ALA A 805 -67.93 6.96 -10.50
CA ALA A 805 -66.53 7.32 -10.68
C ALA A 805 -66.09 7.07 -12.14
N ILE A 806 -65.02 7.73 -12.62
CA ILE A 806 -64.57 7.66 -14.03
C ILE A 806 -64.28 6.24 -14.50
N ASP A 807 -63.75 5.38 -13.63
CA ASP A 807 -63.55 3.96 -13.94
C ASP A 807 -64.89 3.22 -14.16
N GLY A 808 -65.97 3.70 -13.54
CA GLY A 808 -67.37 3.27 -13.72
C GLY A 808 -68.01 3.76 -15.03
N ILE A 809 -67.58 4.91 -15.56
CA ILE A 809 -68.07 5.46 -16.84
C ILE A 809 -67.52 4.64 -18.02
N ALA A 810 -66.25 4.23 -17.94
CA ALA A 810 -65.63 3.35 -18.94
C ALA A 810 -66.22 1.93 -18.91
N THR A 811 -66.51 1.37 -17.73
CA THR A 811 -67.13 0.03 -17.61
C THR A 811 -68.57 0.01 -18.10
N TRP A 812 -69.38 1.04 -17.81
CA TRP A 812 -70.75 1.13 -18.29
C TRP A 812 -70.86 1.26 -19.82
N LEU A 813 -69.97 2.06 -20.44
CA LEU A 813 -69.88 2.20 -21.91
C LEU A 813 -69.41 0.89 -22.57
N ASN A 814 -68.52 0.15 -21.90
CA ASN A 814 -67.99 -1.11 -22.41
C ASN A 814 -69.00 -2.26 -22.24
N GLU A 815 -69.79 -2.32 -21.16
CA GLU A 815 -70.85 -3.33 -20.96
C GLU A 815 -71.94 -3.27 -22.04
N LYS A 816 -72.35 -2.06 -22.47
CA LYS A 816 -73.33 -1.90 -23.56
C LYS A 816 -72.74 -2.15 -24.94
N ALA A 817 -71.45 -1.85 -25.15
CA ALA A 817 -70.74 -2.15 -26.40
C ALA A 817 -70.38 -3.66 -26.53
N GLU A 818 -70.05 -4.32 -25.43
CA GLU A 818 -69.74 -5.76 -25.36
C GLU A 818 -70.98 -6.62 -25.53
N ALA A 819 -72.12 -6.27 -24.92
CA ALA A 819 -73.38 -7.02 -25.11
C ALA A 819 -73.80 -7.10 -26.59
N LEU A 820 -73.46 -6.07 -27.39
CA LEU A 820 -73.78 -5.98 -28.82
C LEU A 820 -72.73 -6.70 -29.71
N LYS A 821 -71.46 -6.75 -29.28
CA LYS A 821 -70.39 -7.55 -29.91
C LYS A 821 -70.52 -9.04 -29.60
N ALA A 822 -70.87 -9.41 -28.37
CA ALA A 822 -70.96 -10.80 -27.90
C ALA A 822 -72.05 -11.59 -28.64
N TYR A 823 -73.20 -10.97 -28.93
CA TYR A 823 -74.26 -11.59 -29.74
C TYR A 823 -73.80 -11.96 -31.17
N LYS A 824 -73.09 -11.06 -31.87
CA LYS A 824 -72.55 -11.30 -33.22
C LYS A 824 -71.36 -12.24 -33.23
N HIS A 825 -70.53 -12.19 -32.18
CA HIS A 825 -69.34 -13.02 -32.06
C HIS A 825 -69.70 -14.50 -31.82
N ASN A 826 -70.64 -14.78 -30.92
CA ASN A 826 -71.04 -16.13 -30.53
C ASN A 826 -71.72 -16.92 -31.67
N HIS A 827 -72.49 -16.25 -32.54
CA HIS A 827 -73.15 -16.92 -33.67
C HIS A 827 -72.15 -17.54 -34.66
N GLN A 828 -71.03 -16.88 -34.93
CA GLN A 828 -70.09 -17.37 -35.92
C GLN A 828 -68.84 -18.07 -35.29
N LEU A 829 -68.84 -18.26 -33.96
CA LEU A 829 -67.86 -19.07 -33.20
C LEU A 829 -68.29 -20.54 -33.15
N HIS A 830 -69.59 -20.82 -33.05
CA HIS A 830 -70.18 -22.17 -33.11
C HIS A 830 -69.79 -22.94 -34.39
N ALA A 831 -69.83 -22.27 -35.54
CA ALA A 831 -69.50 -22.88 -36.83
C ALA A 831 -68.01 -23.22 -37.01
N LYS A 832 -67.11 -22.51 -36.33
CA LYS A 832 -65.67 -22.64 -36.51
C LYS A 832 -65.07 -23.76 -35.65
N LEU A 833 -65.59 -23.92 -34.43
CA LEU A 833 -65.18 -24.96 -33.48
C LEU A 833 -65.50 -26.39 -33.94
N LYS A 834 -66.47 -26.54 -34.85
CA LYS A 834 -66.89 -27.84 -35.40
C LYS A 834 -65.88 -28.44 -36.40
N ASP A 835 -65.20 -27.59 -37.18
CA ASP A 835 -64.22 -28.02 -38.20
C ASP A 835 -62.81 -28.22 -37.61
N GLU A 836 -62.44 -27.46 -36.58
CA GLU A 836 -61.10 -27.54 -35.96
C GLU A 836 -60.86 -28.86 -35.18
N LEU A 837 -61.94 -29.54 -34.73
CA LEU A 837 -61.86 -30.81 -33.99
C LEU A 837 -61.49 -32.03 -34.85
N GLN A 838 -61.51 -31.93 -36.19
CA GLN A 838 -61.30 -33.07 -37.10
C GLN A 838 -59.83 -33.29 -37.51
N GLY A 839 -58.93 -32.32 -37.28
CA GLY A 839 -57.51 -32.37 -37.68
C GLY A 839 -56.48 -32.65 -36.57
N VAL A 840 -56.90 -32.66 -35.31
CA VAL A 840 -56.03 -32.67 -34.12
C VAL A 840 -55.17 -33.95 -33.99
N SER A 841 -55.64 -35.10 -34.50
CA SER A 841 -54.93 -36.38 -34.35
C SER A 841 -53.62 -36.47 -35.14
N SER A 842 -53.53 -35.80 -36.29
CA SER A 842 -52.34 -35.81 -37.15
C SER A 842 -51.20 -34.95 -36.59
N THR A 843 -51.54 -33.83 -35.96
CA THR A 843 -50.60 -32.88 -35.37
C THR A 843 -49.99 -33.41 -34.07
N LEU A 844 -50.77 -34.12 -33.25
CA LEU A 844 -50.28 -34.77 -32.03
C LEU A 844 -49.25 -35.86 -32.32
N LEU A 845 -49.36 -36.57 -33.45
CA LEU A 845 -48.45 -37.66 -33.81
C LEU A 845 -47.04 -37.15 -34.13
N VAL A 846 -46.92 -36.04 -34.86
CA VAL A 846 -45.64 -35.40 -35.18
C VAL A 846 -44.98 -34.83 -33.92
N VAL A 847 -45.75 -34.12 -33.08
CA VAL A 847 -45.23 -33.54 -31.82
C VAL A 847 -44.76 -34.63 -30.86
N ASN A 848 -45.48 -35.76 -30.77
CA ASN A 848 -45.06 -36.89 -29.94
C ASN A 848 -43.74 -37.53 -30.43
N ARG A 849 -43.54 -37.66 -31.75
CA ARG A 849 -42.28 -38.18 -32.31
C ARG A 849 -41.09 -37.26 -32.01
N ASP A 850 -41.29 -35.96 -32.10
CA ASP A 850 -40.23 -34.98 -31.86
C ASP A 850 -39.90 -34.87 -30.35
N ILE A 851 -40.89 -35.03 -29.46
CA ILE A 851 -40.68 -35.21 -28.01
C ILE A 851 -39.85 -36.47 -27.76
N GLU A 852 -40.22 -37.61 -28.35
CA GLU A 852 -39.51 -38.89 -28.16
C GLU A 852 -38.06 -38.83 -28.65
N SER A 853 -37.79 -38.14 -29.77
CA SER A 853 -36.43 -37.91 -30.27
C SER A 853 -35.61 -37.04 -29.31
N ALA A 854 -36.19 -35.95 -28.78
CA ALA A 854 -35.51 -35.07 -27.84
C ALA A 854 -35.30 -35.74 -26.46
N GLU A 855 -36.25 -36.54 -26.00
CA GLU A 855 -36.15 -37.35 -24.78
C GLU A 855 -35.03 -38.40 -24.90
N ASN A 856 -34.90 -39.06 -26.06
CA ASN A 856 -33.80 -40.00 -26.31
C ASN A 856 -32.43 -39.31 -26.34
N GLN A 857 -32.31 -38.11 -26.92
CA GLN A 857 -31.09 -37.32 -26.87
C GLN A 857 -30.76 -36.84 -25.44
N LEU A 858 -31.77 -36.39 -24.69
CA LEU A 858 -31.62 -36.01 -23.30
C LEU A 858 -31.19 -37.20 -22.44
N LYS A 859 -31.71 -38.40 -22.73
CA LYS A 859 -31.31 -39.64 -22.06
C LYS A 859 -29.82 -39.94 -22.27
N GLY A 860 -29.33 -39.81 -23.52
CA GLY A 860 -27.90 -39.97 -23.82
C GLY A 860 -27.00 -38.97 -23.08
N VAL A 861 -27.37 -37.69 -23.06
CA VAL A 861 -26.63 -36.65 -22.32
C VAL A 861 -26.72 -36.84 -20.81
N CYS A 862 -27.87 -37.32 -20.29
CA CYS A 862 -28.02 -37.66 -18.87
C CYS A 862 -27.17 -38.86 -18.48
N GLU A 863 -27.06 -39.88 -19.34
CA GLU A 863 -26.16 -41.02 -19.12
C GLU A 863 -24.68 -40.58 -19.13
N GLU A 864 -24.30 -39.69 -20.05
CA GLU A 864 -22.96 -39.07 -20.08
C GLU A 864 -22.69 -38.23 -18.82
N LEU A 865 -23.66 -37.44 -18.36
CA LEU A 865 -23.57 -36.67 -17.10
C LEU A 865 -23.44 -37.56 -15.88
N VAL A 866 -24.15 -38.70 -15.84
CA VAL A 866 -24.02 -39.68 -14.76
C VAL A 866 -22.63 -40.33 -14.79
N GLN A 867 -22.08 -40.63 -15.97
CA GLN A 867 -20.71 -41.14 -16.08
C GLN A 867 -19.66 -40.09 -15.66
N LEU A 868 -19.83 -38.83 -16.06
CA LEU A 868 -18.97 -37.72 -15.66
C LEU A 868 -19.07 -37.44 -14.16
N ASP A 869 -20.27 -37.48 -13.57
CA ASP A 869 -20.48 -37.25 -12.14
C ASP A 869 -19.92 -38.41 -11.31
N ASN A 870 -20.08 -39.66 -11.76
CA ASN A 870 -19.42 -40.81 -11.15
C ASN A 870 -17.89 -40.75 -11.25
N SER A 871 -17.36 -40.30 -12.39
CA SER A 871 -15.91 -40.14 -12.59
C SER A 871 -15.34 -38.99 -11.76
N LEU A 872 -16.03 -37.85 -11.70
CA LEU A 872 -15.68 -36.73 -10.84
C LEU A 872 -15.80 -37.09 -9.36
N LYS A 873 -16.82 -37.84 -8.97
CA LYS A 873 -16.96 -38.36 -7.61
C LYS A 873 -15.84 -39.32 -7.28
N ALA A 874 -15.52 -40.28 -8.15
CA ALA A 874 -14.40 -41.19 -7.95
C ALA A 874 -13.05 -40.45 -7.87
N LEU A 875 -12.83 -39.41 -8.68
CA LEU A 875 -11.62 -38.58 -8.64
C LEU A 875 -11.58 -37.68 -7.40
N ARG A 876 -12.71 -37.09 -6.97
CA ARG A 876 -12.80 -36.30 -5.74
C ARG A 876 -12.64 -37.17 -4.49
N ASP A 877 -13.17 -38.38 -4.49
CA ASP A 877 -12.99 -39.40 -3.45
C ASP A 877 -11.54 -39.89 -3.45
N SER A 878 -10.93 -40.11 -4.63
CA SER A 878 -9.50 -40.42 -4.74
C SER A 878 -8.64 -39.26 -4.26
N ARG A 879 -9.00 -38.01 -4.57
CA ARG A 879 -8.32 -36.80 -4.14
C ARG A 879 -8.42 -36.54 -2.64
N SER A 880 -9.56 -36.84 -2.03
CA SER A 880 -9.76 -36.76 -0.57
C SER A 880 -9.08 -37.92 0.17
N THR A 881 -9.00 -39.11 -0.46
CA THR A 881 -8.26 -40.27 0.06
C THR A 881 -6.75 -40.03 0.01
N VAL A 882 -6.25 -39.51 -1.12
CA VAL A 882 -4.83 -39.21 -1.34
C VAL A 882 -4.40 -37.98 -0.54
N PHE A 883 -5.26 -36.99 -0.30
CA PHE A 883 -4.90 -35.80 0.47
C PHE A 883 -6.11 -35.23 1.25
N PRO A 884 -6.40 -35.81 2.44
CA PRO A 884 -7.54 -35.46 3.28
C PRO A 884 -7.42 -34.10 3.97
N GLU A 885 -6.23 -33.50 3.99
CA GLU A 885 -5.93 -32.22 4.64
C GLU A 885 -6.57 -31.03 3.88
N GLY A 886 -7.08 -31.27 2.67
CA GLY A 886 -7.86 -30.32 1.89
C GLY A 886 -7.01 -29.22 1.24
N ASN A 887 -6.51 -28.28 2.04
CA ASN A 887 -5.82 -27.09 1.55
C ASN A 887 -4.30 -27.32 1.45
N ILE A 888 -3.80 -27.43 0.21
CA ILE A 888 -2.37 -27.62 -0.09
C ILE A 888 -1.49 -26.55 0.55
N ALA A 889 -1.91 -25.27 0.51
CA ALA A 889 -1.12 -24.16 1.04
C ALA A 889 -1.05 -24.21 2.57
N GLU A 890 -2.17 -24.54 3.23
CA GLU A 890 -2.21 -24.65 4.69
C GLU A 890 -1.36 -25.82 5.21
N THR A 891 -1.41 -26.97 4.54
CA THR A 891 -0.60 -28.14 4.93
C THR A 891 0.89 -27.91 4.66
N ARG A 892 1.26 -27.24 3.56
CA ARG A 892 2.65 -26.82 3.30
C ARG A 892 3.16 -25.86 4.38
N ASN A 893 2.35 -24.89 4.78
CA ASN A 893 2.72 -23.95 5.83
C ASN A 893 2.90 -24.65 7.18
N LYS A 894 2.01 -25.59 7.53
CA LYS A 894 2.14 -26.41 8.76
C LYS A 894 3.40 -27.28 8.74
N ALA A 895 3.72 -27.92 7.61
CA ALA A 895 4.94 -28.73 7.46
C ALA A 895 6.22 -27.88 7.53
N SER A 896 6.23 -26.71 6.88
CA SER A 896 7.34 -25.74 6.97
C SER A 896 7.55 -25.25 8.39
N ALA A 897 6.47 -24.86 9.08
CA ALA A 897 6.53 -24.43 10.48
C ALA A 897 7.03 -25.54 11.42
N ALA A 898 6.62 -26.80 11.20
CA ALA A 898 7.13 -27.95 11.96
C ALA A 898 8.63 -28.19 11.72
N GLN A 899 9.11 -28.00 10.48
CA GLN A 899 10.53 -28.09 10.15
C GLN A 899 11.33 -26.97 10.82
N GLU A 900 10.87 -25.72 10.74
CA GLU A 900 11.52 -24.59 11.43
C GLU A 900 11.55 -24.79 12.95
N HIS A 901 10.47 -25.28 13.55
CA HIS A 901 10.41 -25.58 14.98
C HIS A 901 11.43 -26.68 15.36
N ALA A 902 11.53 -27.75 14.56
CA ALA A 902 12.51 -28.81 14.80
C ALA A 902 13.96 -28.30 14.64
N GLU A 903 14.24 -27.40 13.69
CA GLU A 903 15.56 -26.77 13.52
C GLU A 903 15.93 -25.89 14.70
N ARG A 904 14.98 -25.08 15.20
CA ARG A 904 15.17 -24.26 16.41
C ARG A 904 15.46 -25.14 17.63
N ASN A 905 14.71 -26.23 17.82
CA ASN A 905 14.91 -27.15 18.94
C ASN A 905 16.30 -27.82 18.92
N VAL A 906 16.80 -28.23 17.74
CA VAL A 906 18.17 -28.76 17.60
C VAL A 906 19.21 -27.72 18.01
N ASN A 907 19.05 -26.47 17.57
CA ASN A 907 19.97 -25.40 17.91
C ASN A 907 19.95 -25.08 19.41
N GLU A 908 18.77 -25.09 20.03
CA GLU A 908 18.63 -24.89 21.47
C GLU A 908 19.28 -26.02 22.29
N CYS A 909 19.04 -27.29 21.93
CA CYS A 909 19.69 -28.44 22.55
C CYS A 909 21.22 -28.37 22.39
N LYS A 910 21.73 -27.98 21.21
CA LYS A 910 23.19 -27.81 20.96
C LYS A 910 23.79 -26.71 21.83
N SER A 911 23.10 -25.57 21.95
CA SER A 911 23.53 -24.48 22.83
C SER A 911 23.59 -24.93 24.30
N ARG A 912 22.56 -25.65 24.77
CA ARG A 912 22.54 -26.19 26.15
C ARG A 912 23.65 -27.22 26.40
N LEU A 913 23.99 -28.04 25.41
CA LEU A 913 25.13 -28.97 25.50
C LEU A 913 26.46 -28.22 25.54
N GLN A 914 26.66 -27.21 24.69
CA GLN A 914 27.87 -26.38 24.67
C GLN A 914 28.07 -25.62 25.99
N GLN A 915 26.99 -25.11 26.59
CA GLN A 915 27.02 -24.49 27.91
C GLN A 915 27.46 -25.50 28.99
N THR A 916 26.87 -26.69 29.03
CA THR A 916 27.29 -27.74 29.97
C THR A 916 28.74 -28.16 29.77
N ASP A 917 29.20 -28.24 28.52
CA ASP A 917 30.58 -28.62 28.21
C ASP A 917 31.59 -27.56 28.66
N THR A 918 31.21 -26.28 28.51
CA THR A 918 32.01 -25.15 29.01
C THR A 918 32.07 -25.15 30.54
N ILE A 919 30.95 -25.40 31.22
CA ILE A 919 30.90 -25.49 32.69
C ILE A 919 31.71 -26.69 33.18
N LEU A 920 31.62 -27.84 32.51
CA LEU A 920 32.38 -29.04 32.85
C LEU A 920 33.88 -28.85 32.66
N SER A 921 34.31 -28.27 31.53
CA SER A 921 35.72 -27.96 31.27
C SER A 921 36.28 -26.97 32.30
N ARG A 922 35.47 -25.98 32.70
CA ARG A 922 35.82 -25.03 33.75
C ARG A 922 35.95 -25.72 35.12
N LEU A 923 35.00 -26.58 35.49
CA LEU A 923 35.05 -27.32 36.75
C LEU A 923 36.25 -28.27 36.80
N GLU A 924 36.58 -28.95 35.70
CA GLU A 924 37.77 -29.82 35.61
C GLU A 924 39.07 -29.01 35.75
N ALA A 925 39.16 -27.81 35.15
CA ALA A 925 40.27 -26.90 35.35
C ALA A 925 40.36 -26.36 36.79
N GLU A 926 39.23 -26.03 37.41
CA GLU A 926 39.15 -25.58 38.80
C GLU A 926 39.59 -26.69 39.78
N ILE A 927 39.19 -27.95 39.56
CA ILE A 927 39.65 -29.09 40.37
C ILE A 927 41.15 -29.33 40.20
N ALA A 928 41.68 -29.23 38.98
CA ALA A 928 43.12 -29.38 38.72
C ALA A 928 43.93 -28.28 39.43
N GLN A 929 43.45 -27.03 39.37
CA GLN A 929 44.06 -25.90 40.06
C GLN A 929 43.99 -26.04 41.58
N LEU A 930 42.85 -26.45 42.15
CA LEU A 930 42.69 -26.66 43.59
C LEU A 930 43.59 -27.79 44.10
N ASN A 931 43.79 -28.86 43.32
CA ASN A 931 44.73 -29.94 43.66
C ASN A 931 46.18 -29.44 43.75
N GLU A 932 46.61 -28.62 42.81
CA GLU A 932 47.97 -28.06 42.81
C GLU A 932 48.16 -27.10 43.98
N GLN A 933 47.18 -26.22 44.22
CA GLN A 933 47.20 -25.29 45.37
C GLN A 933 47.19 -26.03 46.71
N MET A 934 46.46 -27.15 46.83
CA MET A 934 46.46 -27.96 48.05
C MET A 934 47.85 -28.51 48.35
N ARG A 935 48.57 -29.02 47.34
CA ARG A 935 49.95 -29.52 47.49
C ARG A 935 50.92 -28.42 47.92
N GLU A 936 50.83 -27.25 47.29
CA GLU A 936 51.64 -26.09 47.67
C GLU A 936 51.40 -25.69 49.14
N LYS A 937 50.14 -25.68 49.58
CA LYS A 937 49.78 -25.33 50.97
C LYS A 937 50.18 -26.39 51.99
N GLU A 938 50.11 -27.67 51.64
CA GLU A 938 50.62 -28.77 52.48
C GLU A 938 52.14 -28.65 52.72
N GLN A 939 52.89 -28.31 51.68
CA GLN A 939 54.33 -28.06 51.81
C GLN A 939 54.62 -26.83 52.67
N ALA A 940 53.93 -25.71 52.42
CA ALA A 940 54.08 -24.48 53.21
C ALA A 940 53.69 -24.66 54.70
N LEU A 941 52.69 -25.50 54.99
CA LEU A 941 52.30 -25.83 56.37
C LEU A 941 53.43 -26.54 57.13
N SER A 942 54.12 -27.46 56.47
CA SER A 942 55.28 -28.16 57.05
C SER A 942 56.38 -27.17 57.43
N GLU A 943 56.72 -26.25 56.53
CA GLU A 943 57.74 -25.22 56.74
C GLU A 943 57.35 -24.22 57.84
N ALA A 944 56.09 -23.76 57.86
CA ALA A 944 55.57 -22.85 58.89
C ALA A 944 55.52 -23.47 60.29
N THR A 945 55.24 -24.77 60.38
CA THR A 945 55.26 -25.52 61.66
C THR A 945 56.67 -25.57 62.25
N GLU A 946 57.67 -25.79 61.40
CA GLU A 946 59.07 -25.78 61.81
C GLU A 946 59.55 -24.37 62.20
N HIS A 947 59.10 -23.34 61.49
CA HIS A 947 59.41 -21.94 61.81
C HIS A 947 58.80 -21.47 63.14
N PHE A 948 57.52 -21.77 63.40
CA PHE A 948 56.85 -21.40 64.66
C PHE A 948 57.53 -22.04 65.88
N SER A 949 57.88 -23.33 65.80
CA SER A 949 58.54 -24.03 66.91
C SER A 949 59.91 -23.42 67.26
N ARG A 950 60.67 -22.94 66.26
CA ARG A 950 61.92 -22.21 66.49
C ARG A 950 61.71 -20.83 67.13
N GLN A 951 60.69 -20.08 66.70
CA GLN A 951 60.43 -18.74 67.26
C GLN A 951 59.87 -18.80 68.69
N LEU A 952 59.01 -19.76 68.99
CA LEU A 952 58.48 -19.99 70.34
C LEU A 952 59.63 -20.25 71.35
N ALA A 953 60.64 -21.03 70.96
CA ALA A 953 61.82 -21.31 71.77
C ALA A 953 62.71 -20.09 72.05
N SER A 954 62.59 -19.02 71.25
CA SER A 954 63.34 -17.76 71.41
C SER A 954 62.56 -16.66 72.15
N SER A 955 61.38 -16.97 72.65
CA SER A 955 60.43 -16.01 73.24
C SER A 955 60.42 -16.04 74.78
N PRO A 956 59.80 -15.05 75.46
CA PRO A 956 59.67 -15.07 76.92
C PRO A 956 58.65 -16.09 77.46
N PHE A 957 57.98 -16.86 76.59
CA PHE A 957 57.02 -17.90 76.98
C PHE A 957 57.70 -19.27 77.07
N ALA A 958 57.44 -20.01 78.15
CA ALA A 958 58.08 -21.30 78.41
C ALA A 958 57.56 -22.45 77.52
N ASP A 959 56.31 -22.35 77.06
CA ASP A 959 55.64 -23.33 76.20
C ASP A 959 54.50 -22.66 75.40
N GLU A 960 53.88 -23.42 74.48
CA GLU A 960 52.74 -22.95 73.66
C GLU A 960 51.53 -22.54 74.52
N HIS A 961 51.41 -23.08 75.73
CA HIS A 961 50.31 -22.80 76.65
C HIS A 961 50.49 -21.46 77.38
N ALA A 962 51.72 -21.11 77.76
CA ALA A 962 52.08 -19.81 78.34
C ALA A 962 51.96 -18.68 77.31
N PHE A 963 52.28 -18.94 76.03
CA PHE A 963 52.01 -18.02 74.92
C PHE A 963 50.51 -17.83 74.68
N SER A 964 49.74 -18.92 74.62
CA SER A 964 48.30 -18.87 74.36
C SER A 964 47.51 -18.11 75.44
N ASN A 965 47.95 -18.17 76.71
CA ASN A 965 47.33 -17.44 77.82
C ASN A 965 47.65 -15.93 77.83
N ALA A 966 48.77 -15.52 77.24
CA ALA A 966 49.18 -14.11 77.15
C ALA A 966 48.69 -13.43 75.87
N LEU A 967 48.24 -14.21 74.88
CA LEU A 967 47.67 -13.74 73.63
C LEU A 967 46.19 -13.38 73.84
N LEU A 968 45.86 -12.08 73.77
CA LEU A 968 44.46 -11.65 73.71
C LEU A 968 43.77 -12.27 72.49
N ASP A 969 42.56 -12.79 72.68
CA ASP A 969 41.76 -13.33 71.59
C ASP A 969 41.48 -12.26 70.52
N GLU A 970 41.27 -12.71 69.28
CA GLU A 970 41.10 -11.83 68.13
C GLU A 970 39.90 -10.90 68.28
N ASP A 971 38.80 -11.37 68.87
CA ASP A 971 37.60 -10.56 69.04
C ASP A 971 37.83 -9.49 70.08
N THR A 972 38.33 -9.80 71.28
CA THR A 972 38.62 -8.79 72.31
C THR A 972 39.69 -7.80 71.84
N ARG A 973 40.74 -8.26 71.15
CA ARG A 973 41.77 -7.38 70.59
C ARG A 973 41.25 -6.51 69.45
N ASN A 974 40.48 -7.08 68.53
CA ASN A 974 39.88 -6.34 67.42
C ASN A 974 38.82 -5.38 67.95
N THR A 975 38.04 -5.74 68.96
CA THR A 975 37.06 -4.84 69.58
C THR A 975 37.77 -3.64 70.20
N LEU A 976 38.93 -3.85 70.83
CA LEU A 976 39.74 -2.77 71.40
C LEU A 976 40.49 -1.95 70.34
N LEU A 977 41.02 -2.57 69.29
CA LEU A 977 41.64 -1.89 68.13
C LEU A 977 40.60 -1.15 67.29
N GLU A 978 39.40 -1.70 67.16
CA GLU A 978 38.27 -1.11 66.43
C GLU A 978 37.61 -0.03 67.26
N LEU A 979 37.57 -0.15 68.59
CA LEU A 979 37.23 0.96 69.49
C LEU A 979 38.26 2.08 69.34
N GLN A 980 39.56 1.79 69.39
CA GLN A 980 40.64 2.76 69.18
C GLN A 980 40.54 3.42 67.81
N LYS A 981 40.38 2.63 66.75
CA LYS A 981 40.28 3.08 65.36
C LYS A 981 39.00 3.87 65.12
N ARG A 982 37.84 3.41 65.60
CA ARG A 982 36.55 4.09 65.47
C ARG A 982 36.58 5.44 66.17
N LEU A 983 37.10 5.50 67.39
CA LEU A 983 37.18 6.76 68.13
C LEU A 983 38.18 7.73 67.47
N THR A 984 39.31 7.23 66.98
CA THR A 984 40.29 8.05 66.23
C THR A 984 39.74 8.52 64.88
N GLN A 985 39.02 7.67 64.16
CA GLN A 985 38.37 8.00 62.89
C GLN A 985 37.21 8.97 63.08
N GLN A 986 36.38 8.79 64.11
CA GLN A 986 35.28 9.71 64.44
C GLN A 986 35.81 11.11 64.74
N LYS A 987 36.95 11.19 65.45
CA LYS A 987 37.65 12.47 65.68
C LYS A 987 38.20 13.05 64.38
N GLN A 988 38.96 12.29 63.60
CA GLN A 988 39.55 12.76 62.33
C GLN A 988 38.47 13.19 61.32
N GLN A 989 37.35 12.47 61.24
CA GLN A 989 36.24 12.81 60.35
C GLN A 989 35.53 14.09 60.80
N ALA A 990 35.31 14.27 62.10
CA ALA A 990 34.72 15.49 62.62
C ALA A 990 35.64 16.70 62.40
N ASP A 991 36.96 16.53 62.60
CA ASP A 991 37.98 17.56 62.35
C ASP A 991 38.01 17.96 60.86
N LEU A 992 38.09 16.97 59.95
CA LEU A 992 38.09 17.19 58.50
C LEU A 992 36.78 17.83 58.00
N LYS A 993 35.63 17.40 58.53
CA LYS A 993 34.33 17.96 58.14
C LYS A 993 34.23 19.44 58.54
N LEU A 994 34.74 19.80 59.71
CA LEU A 994 34.79 21.18 60.17
C LEU A 994 35.75 22.03 59.32
N GLU A 995 36.95 21.50 59.03
CA GLU A 995 37.95 22.18 58.21
C GLU A 995 37.44 22.44 56.77
N ASN A 996 36.78 21.44 56.15
CA ASN A 996 36.20 21.57 54.83
C ASN A 996 35.02 22.57 54.79
N ALA A 997 34.17 22.59 55.81
CA ALA A 997 33.05 23.52 55.90
C ALA A 997 33.55 24.99 56.04
N ILE A 998 34.63 25.20 56.79
CA ILE A 998 35.29 26.52 56.92
C ILE A 998 35.96 26.93 55.60
N ALA A 999 36.65 26.01 54.91
CA ALA A 999 37.27 26.30 53.61
C ALA A 999 36.21 26.64 52.54
N THR A 1000 35.07 25.94 52.55
CA THR A 1000 33.93 26.21 51.66
C THR A 1000 33.32 27.58 51.94
N GLU A 1001 33.26 28.01 53.20
CA GLU A 1001 32.79 29.34 53.59
C GLU A 1001 33.69 30.45 53.02
N GLN A 1002 35.01 30.25 53.11
CA GLN A 1002 36.00 31.18 52.58
C GLN A 1002 35.92 31.29 51.05
N SER A 1003 35.71 30.16 50.35
CA SER A 1003 35.52 30.15 48.90
C SER A 1003 34.22 30.85 48.47
N LEU A 1004 33.13 30.66 49.20
CA LEU A 1004 31.85 31.32 48.89
C LEU A 1004 31.93 32.83 49.11
N LYS A 1005 32.64 33.29 50.16
CA LYS A 1005 32.91 34.71 50.43
C LYS A 1005 33.89 35.36 49.44
N ALA A 1006 34.76 34.57 48.80
CA ALA A 1006 35.71 35.06 47.80
C ALA A 1006 35.12 35.29 46.39
N HIS A 1007 33.84 34.94 46.16
CA HIS A 1007 33.19 35.17 44.87
C HIS A 1007 33.06 36.67 44.55
N ALA A 1008 33.33 37.08 43.31
CA ALA A 1008 33.44 38.50 42.93
C ALA A 1008 32.20 39.35 43.25
N ASN A 1009 31.01 38.74 43.21
CA ASN A 1009 29.74 39.39 43.53
C ASN A 1009 29.21 39.06 44.94
N ALA A 1010 29.95 38.30 45.75
CA ALA A 1010 29.49 37.83 47.07
C ALA A 1010 29.08 38.98 47.99
N ALA A 1011 29.92 40.02 48.10
CA ALA A 1011 29.64 41.18 48.96
C ALA A 1011 28.38 41.93 48.54
N GLN A 1012 28.13 42.04 47.23
CA GLN A 1012 26.92 42.68 46.70
C GLN A 1012 25.68 41.81 46.93
N TRP A 1013 25.77 40.52 46.60
CA TRP A 1013 24.65 39.59 46.78
C TRP A 1013 24.27 39.37 48.24
N GLN A 1014 25.24 39.43 49.15
CA GLN A 1014 25.01 39.35 50.60
C GLN A 1014 24.30 40.60 51.13
N SER A 1015 24.71 41.79 50.69
CA SER A 1015 24.04 43.06 51.02
C SER A 1015 22.60 43.11 50.48
N GLU A 1016 22.38 42.66 49.24
CA GLU A 1016 21.04 42.60 48.63
C GLU A 1016 20.12 41.60 49.36
N LEU A 1017 20.70 40.51 49.88
CA LEU A 1017 20.01 39.52 50.72
C LEU A 1017 19.49 40.10 52.02
N GLU A 1018 20.37 40.83 52.71
CA GLU A 1018 20.12 41.42 54.02
C GLU A 1018 19.11 42.57 53.92
N GLU A 1019 19.10 43.30 52.80
CA GLU A 1019 18.21 44.43 52.56
C GLU A 1019 16.80 44.00 52.10
N HIS A 1020 16.67 42.98 51.25
CA HIS A 1020 15.39 42.64 50.59
C HIS A 1020 14.78 41.30 51.04
N GLY A 1021 15.55 40.47 51.76
CA GLY A 1021 15.12 39.16 52.26
C GLY A 1021 15.09 38.05 51.20
N ALA A 1022 15.06 36.79 51.65
CA ALA A 1022 15.23 35.61 50.79
C ALA A 1022 14.11 35.39 49.74
N GLN A 1023 12.93 36.01 49.90
CA GLN A 1023 11.79 35.86 49.00
C GLN A 1023 11.79 36.84 47.81
N TRP A 1024 12.60 37.91 47.88
CA TRP A 1024 12.66 38.94 46.83
C TRP A 1024 13.28 38.40 45.54
N LEU A 1025 14.36 37.62 45.65
CA LEU A 1025 15.08 37.08 44.50
C LEU A 1025 14.21 36.11 43.69
N ASP A 1026 13.44 35.26 44.38
CA ASP A 1026 12.49 34.34 43.76
C ASP A 1026 11.36 35.09 43.03
N SER A 1027 10.86 36.17 43.63
CA SER A 1027 9.87 37.07 43.00
C SER A 1027 10.43 37.77 41.76
N LYS A 1028 11.70 38.20 41.79
CA LYS A 1028 12.38 38.83 40.65
C LYS A 1028 12.67 37.86 39.50
N ILE A 1029 13.10 36.64 39.81
CA ILE A 1029 13.26 35.56 38.83
C ILE A 1029 11.91 35.26 38.17
N THR A 1030 10.84 35.14 38.96
CA THR A 1030 9.48 34.90 38.45
C THR A 1030 9.01 36.02 37.53
N GLN A 1031 9.20 37.29 37.93
CA GLN A 1031 8.83 38.45 37.13
C GLN A 1031 9.59 38.49 35.79
N GLN A 1032 10.90 38.22 35.80
CA GLN A 1032 11.72 38.19 34.58
C GLN A 1032 11.38 37.00 33.67
N ALA A 1033 11.07 35.83 34.24
CA ALA A 1033 10.59 34.68 33.49
C ALA A 1033 9.26 34.97 32.78
N GLN A 1034 8.31 35.62 33.46
CA GLN A 1034 7.03 36.00 32.88
C GLN A 1034 7.19 37.03 31.74
N GLN A 1035 8.13 37.97 31.88
CA GLN A 1035 8.45 38.95 30.83
C GLN A 1035 9.05 38.27 29.59
N ARG A 1036 9.97 37.32 29.77
CA ARG A 1036 10.52 36.49 28.68
C ARG A 1036 9.42 35.71 27.96
N ASP A 1037 8.53 35.06 28.70
CA ASP A 1037 7.48 34.22 28.12
C ASP A 1037 6.49 35.05 27.30
N THR A 1038 6.21 36.28 27.72
CA THR A 1038 5.39 37.25 26.96
C THR A 1038 6.07 37.62 25.63
N LEU A 1039 7.38 37.88 25.65
CA LEU A 1039 8.17 38.21 24.45
C LEU A 1039 8.27 37.02 23.48
N LEU A 1040 8.40 35.79 24.00
CA LEU A 1040 8.41 34.56 23.18
C LEU A 1040 7.06 34.32 22.50
N SER A 1041 5.95 34.59 23.19
CA SER A 1041 4.61 34.51 22.61
C SER A 1041 4.42 35.50 21.46
N SER A 1042 4.86 36.76 21.64
CA SER A 1042 4.83 37.78 20.59
C SER A 1042 5.72 37.41 19.39
N LEU A 1043 6.90 36.84 19.64
CA LEU A 1043 7.78 36.36 18.59
C LEU A 1043 7.13 35.23 17.76
N GLY A 1044 6.45 34.28 18.42
CA GLY A 1044 5.73 33.21 17.76
C GLY A 1044 4.58 33.70 16.87
N GLN A 1045 3.86 34.75 17.30
CA GLN A 1045 2.80 35.38 16.50
C GLN A 1045 3.34 36.02 15.23
N ILE A 1046 4.46 36.76 15.33
CA ILE A 1046 5.12 37.40 14.19
C ILE A 1046 5.64 36.34 13.19
N GLU A 1047 6.28 35.28 13.68
CA GLU A 1047 6.77 34.17 12.85
C GLU A 1047 5.64 33.43 12.13
N GLN A 1048 4.50 33.24 12.78
CA GLN A 1048 3.31 32.64 12.17
C GLN A 1048 2.75 33.49 11.03
N GLN A 1049 2.69 34.81 11.19
CA GLN A 1049 2.20 35.73 10.16
C GLN A 1049 3.10 35.76 8.92
N LEU A 1050 4.42 35.83 9.12
CA LEU A 1050 5.40 35.78 8.03
C LEU A 1050 5.36 34.42 7.29
N SER A 1051 5.26 33.31 8.03
CA SER A 1051 5.14 31.96 7.46
C SER A 1051 3.86 31.77 6.65
N ALA A 1052 2.72 32.22 7.16
CA ALA A 1052 1.43 32.14 6.45
C ALA A 1052 1.47 32.92 5.12
N ASN A 1053 2.12 34.09 5.10
CA ASN A 1053 2.30 34.88 3.90
C ASN A 1053 3.20 34.20 2.85
N ASN A 1054 4.30 33.57 3.29
CA ASN A 1054 5.18 32.82 2.38
C ASN A 1054 4.47 31.63 1.73
N GLN A 1055 3.68 30.88 2.52
CA GLN A 1055 2.86 29.79 1.97
C GLN A 1055 1.79 30.30 1.00
N ALA A 1056 1.21 31.47 1.26
CA ALA A 1056 0.26 32.10 0.33
C ALA A 1056 0.94 32.51 -0.98
N ARG A 1057 2.18 33.04 -0.93
CA ARG A 1057 3.00 33.35 -2.13
C ARG A 1057 3.30 32.11 -2.96
N GLU A 1058 3.72 31.01 -2.33
CA GLU A 1058 3.99 29.76 -3.04
C GLU A 1058 2.75 29.19 -3.74
N ARG A 1059 1.60 29.19 -3.06
CA ARG A 1059 0.32 28.75 -3.65
C ARG A 1059 -0.12 29.64 -4.81
N GLN A 1060 0.08 30.96 -4.70
CA GLN A 1060 -0.21 31.88 -5.79
C GLN A 1060 0.66 31.57 -7.01
N GLN A 1061 1.97 31.36 -6.82
CA GLN A 1061 2.89 31.04 -7.92
C GLN A 1061 2.51 29.73 -8.61
N GLN A 1062 2.18 28.68 -7.83
CA GLN A 1062 1.72 27.40 -8.39
C GLN A 1062 0.45 27.58 -9.24
N LEU A 1063 -0.54 28.35 -8.76
CA LEU A 1063 -1.77 28.63 -9.51
C LEU A 1063 -1.50 29.40 -10.81
N VAL A 1064 -0.54 30.33 -10.81
CA VAL A 1064 -0.11 31.07 -12.01
C VAL A 1064 0.52 30.12 -13.03
N ASP A 1065 1.40 29.21 -12.59
CA ASP A 1065 2.07 28.24 -13.47
C ASP A 1065 1.08 27.23 -14.07
N GLU A 1066 0.13 26.73 -13.27
CA GLU A 1066 -0.95 25.85 -13.73
C GLU A 1066 -1.86 26.54 -14.76
N MET A 1067 -2.20 27.82 -14.53
CA MET A 1067 -2.99 28.61 -15.46
C MET A 1067 -2.24 28.81 -16.79
N ALA A 1068 -0.95 29.14 -16.73
CA ALA A 1068 -0.11 29.30 -17.92
C ALA A 1068 0.00 28.00 -18.74
N ALA A 1069 0.12 26.85 -18.08
CA ALA A 1069 0.14 25.55 -18.77
C ALA A 1069 -1.22 25.20 -19.42
N PHE A 1070 -2.33 25.61 -18.82
CA PHE A 1070 -3.68 25.36 -19.35
C PHE A 1070 -4.06 26.29 -20.51
N GLU A 1071 -3.40 27.46 -20.64
CA GLU A 1071 -3.67 28.47 -21.68
C GLU A 1071 -3.60 27.87 -23.10
N ALA A 1072 -2.57 27.05 -23.39
CA ALA A 1072 -2.39 26.44 -24.71
C ALA A 1072 -3.55 25.52 -25.13
N TYR A 1073 -4.03 24.69 -24.19
CA TYR A 1073 -5.19 23.82 -24.45
C TYR A 1073 -6.47 24.63 -24.67
N TYR A 1074 -6.67 25.70 -23.88
CA TYR A 1074 -7.82 26.57 -24.03
C TYR A 1074 -7.83 27.25 -25.41
N ASP A 1075 -6.67 27.71 -25.88
CA ASP A 1075 -6.52 28.34 -27.19
C ASP A 1075 -6.81 27.34 -28.33
N ASP A 1076 -6.26 26.12 -28.25
CA ASP A 1076 -6.49 25.06 -29.24
C ASP A 1076 -7.97 24.70 -29.37
N ILE A 1077 -8.65 24.51 -28.23
CA ILE A 1077 -10.09 24.17 -28.22
C ILE A 1077 -10.95 25.35 -28.66
N THR A 1078 -10.56 26.58 -28.33
CA THR A 1078 -11.23 27.79 -28.83
C THR A 1078 -11.13 27.88 -30.34
N TYR A 1079 -9.95 27.60 -30.90
CA TYR A 1079 -9.74 27.57 -32.34
C TYR A 1079 -10.55 26.45 -33.01
N LEU A 1080 -10.52 25.23 -32.47
CA LEU A 1080 -11.30 24.10 -33.00
C LEU A 1080 -12.81 24.36 -32.94
N HIS A 1081 -13.30 24.97 -31.84
CA HIS A 1081 -14.69 25.40 -31.71
C HIS A 1081 -15.07 26.43 -32.78
N SER A 1082 -14.18 27.37 -33.06
CA SER A 1082 -14.37 28.36 -34.13
C SER A 1082 -14.46 27.76 -35.53
N LEU A 1083 -13.86 26.58 -35.76
CA LEU A 1083 -13.90 25.90 -37.06
C LEU A 1083 -15.14 25.01 -37.22
N ILE A 1084 -15.39 24.12 -36.27
CA ILE A 1084 -16.39 23.05 -36.43
C ILE A 1084 -17.38 22.96 -35.28
N GLY A 1085 -17.18 23.70 -34.19
CA GLY A 1085 -18.01 23.62 -33.00
C GLY A 1085 -19.34 24.35 -33.12
N SER A 1086 -20.42 23.69 -32.71
CA SER A 1086 -21.76 24.28 -32.61
C SER A 1086 -22.64 23.46 -31.66
N ALA A 1087 -23.44 24.15 -30.85
CA ALA A 1087 -24.38 23.53 -29.90
C ALA A 1087 -25.44 22.67 -30.62
N SER A 1088 -25.89 23.09 -31.79
CA SER A 1088 -26.90 22.37 -32.59
C SER A 1088 -26.28 21.29 -33.49
N GLY A 1089 -24.94 21.18 -33.56
CA GLY A 1089 -24.26 20.26 -34.45
C GLY A 1089 -24.36 20.62 -35.94
N ASP A 1090 -24.83 21.82 -36.27
CA ASP A 1090 -25.08 22.22 -37.66
C ASP A 1090 -23.80 22.58 -38.42
N LYS A 1091 -22.82 23.22 -37.79
CA LYS A 1091 -21.66 23.82 -38.46
C LYS A 1091 -20.82 22.82 -39.26
N PHE A 1092 -20.35 21.75 -38.62
CA PHE A 1092 -19.54 20.73 -39.31
C PHE A 1092 -20.38 19.86 -40.25
N ARG A 1093 -21.63 19.58 -39.86
CA ARG A 1093 -22.58 18.81 -40.66
C ARG A 1093 -22.92 19.49 -41.98
N ARG A 1094 -23.23 20.80 -41.97
CA ARG A 1094 -23.52 21.58 -43.18
C ARG A 1094 -22.33 21.62 -44.12
N PHE A 1095 -21.12 21.71 -43.58
CA PHE A 1095 -19.90 21.65 -44.37
C PHE A 1095 -19.79 20.30 -45.11
N ALA A 1096 -19.96 19.17 -44.40
CA ALA A 1096 -19.93 17.84 -44.99
C ALA A 1096 -21.06 17.62 -46.02
N GLN A 1097 -22.29 18.03 -45.70
CA GLN A 1097 -23.44 17.95 -46.63
C GLN A 1097 -23.23 18.78 -47.89
N GLY A 1098 -22.56 19.92 -47.76
CA GLY A 1098 -22.18 20.75 -48.90
C GLY A 1098 -21.34 19.99 -49.92
N LEU A 1099 -20.30 19.30 -49.47
CA LEU A 1099 -19.44 18.48 -50.33
C LEU A 1099 -20.22 17.35 -51.01
N THR A 1100 -21.17 16.74 -50.29
CA THR A 1100 -22.01 15.68 -50.87
C THR A 1100 -22.99 16.23 -51.91
N LEU A 1101 -23.54 17.42 -51.67
CA LEU A 1101 -24.41 18.11 -52.62
C LEU A 1101 -23.64 18.48 -53.89
N ASP A 1102 -22.39 18.93 -53.78
CA ASP A 1102 -21.55 19.25 -54.95
C ASP A 1102 -21.36 18.02 -55.85
N ASN A 1103 -21.11 16.85 -55.25
CA ASN A 1103 -21.00 15.59 -56.00
C ASN A 1103 -22.35 15.19 -56.65
N LEU A 1104 -23.47 15.35 -55.94
CA LEU A 1104 -24.80 15.08 -56.49
C LEU A 1104 -25.12 16.00 -57.69
N VAL A 1105 -24.79 17.28 -57.59
CA VAL A 1105 -24.98 18.26 -58.66
C VAL A 1105 -24.14 17.90 -59.88
N GLN A 1106 -22.89 17.46 -59.68
CA GLN A 1106 -22.03 17.01 -60.77
C GLN A 1106 -22.62 15.81 -61.52
N LEU A 1107 -23.10 14.80 -60.80
CA LEU A 1107 -23.76 13.62 -61.40
C LEU A 1107 -25.07 14.01 -62.09
N ALA A 1108 -25.86 14.90 -61.50
CA ALA A 1108 -27.12 15.38 -62.09
C ALA A 1108 -26.87 16.13 -63.40
N ASN A 1109 -25.82 16.94 -63.48
CA ASN A 1109 -25.44 17.64 -64.71
C ASN A 1109 -25.02 16.68 -65.82
N GLN A 1110 -24.32 15.60 -65.50
CA GLN A 1110 -23.98 14.57 -66.50
C GLN A 1110 -25.23 13.90 -67.09
N GLN A 1111 -26.29 13.74 -66.29
CA GLN A 1111 -27.57 13.21 -66.78
C GLN A 1111 -28.38 14.26 -67.54
N LEU A 1112 -28.36 15.50 -67.07
CA LEU A 1112 -29.10 16.62 -67.67
C LEU A 1112 -28.55 17.02 -69.06
N ASP A 1113 -27.22 16.91 -69.23
CA ASP A 1113 -26.53 17.10 -70.51
C ASP A 1113 -26.98 16.06 -71.55
N LYS A 1114 -27.13 14.80 -71.14
CA LYS A 1114 -27.67 13.73 -71.99
C LYS A 1114 -29.15 13.89 -72.31
N LEU A 1115 -29.91 14.52 -71.42
CA LEU A 1115 -31.35 14.74 -71.58
C LEU A 1115 -31.62 15.91 -72.52
N HIS A 1116 -31.26 17.14 -72.18
CA HIS A 1116 -31.70 18.32 -72.96
C HIS A 1116 -30.59 19.36 -73.17
N GLY A 1117 -29.42 19.24 -72.50
CA GLY A 1117 -28.23 20.07 -72.73
C GLY A 1117 -28.34 21.59 -72.43
N ARG A 1118 -29.56 22.12 -72.20
CA ARG A 1118 -29.83 23.55 -72.00
C ARG A 1118 -29.51 24.03 -70.59
N TYR A 1119 -29.75 23.20 -69.60
CA TYR A 1119 -29.69 23.57 -68.18
C TYR A 1119 -28.55 22.85 -67.47
N GLN A 1120 -27.89 23.54 -66.53
CA GLN A 1120 -26.98 22.94 -65.57
C GLN A 1120 -27.36 23.37 -64.15
N LEU A 1121 -27.38 22.43 -63.22
CA LEU A 1121 -27.52 22.69 -61.79
C LEU A 1121 -26.20 23.22 -61.21
N MET A 1122 -26.30 24.19 -60.31
CA MET A 1122 -25.18 24.68 -59.52
C MET A 1122 -25.62 24.92 -58.08
N ARG A 1123 -24.70 24.75 -57.14
CA ARG A 1123 -24.92 25.11 -55.73
C ARG A 1123 -24.61 26.59 -55.52
N LYS A 1124 -25.41 27.28 -54.71
CA LYS A 1124 -25.17 28.68 -54.32
C LYS A 1124 -24.03 28.76 -53.30
N GLU A 1125 -23.01 29.57 -53.56
CA GLU A 1125 -21.83 29.70 -52.69
C GLU A 1125 -22.15 30.26 -51.29
N ASN A 1126 -23.20 31.07 -51.16
CA ASN A 1126 -23.53 31.80 -49.92
C ASN A 1126 -24.72 31.25 -49.12
N GLU A 1127 -25.48 30.29 -49.65
CA GLU A 1127 -26.72 29.76 -49.04
C GLU A 1127 -26.59 28.28 -48.68
N GLY A 1128 -25.39 27.85 -48.25
CA GLY A 1128 -25.13 26.53 -47.68
C GLY A 1128 -25.50 25.34 -48.57
N LEU A 1129 -26.77 25.00 -48.71
CA LEU A 1129 -27.30 23.92 -49.54
C LEU A 1129 -28.30 24.40 -50.62
N GLY A 1130 -28.32 25.69 -50.96
CA GLY A 1130 -29.17 26.24 -52.03
C GLY A 1130 -28.75 25.76 -53.42
N LEU A 1131 -29.71 25.47 -54.30
CA LEU A 1131 -29.48 25.14 -55.71
C LEU A 1131 -29.93 26.28 -56.64
N SER A 1132 -29.32 26.37 -57.80
CA SER A 1132 -29.67 27.29 -58.88
C SER A 1132 -29.45 26.60 -60.22
N VAL A 1133 -30.08 27.12 -61.26
CA VAL A 1133 -30.01 26.57 -62.61
C VAL A 1133 -29.33 27.60 -63.52
N LEU A 1134 -28.34 27.16 -64.26
CA LEU A 1134 -27.67 27.91 -65.31
C LEU A 1134 -28.37 27.62 -66.65
N ASP A 1135 -28.90 28.65 -67.32
CA ASP A 1135 -29.46 28.53 -68.68
C ASP A 1135 -28.37 28.85 -69.72
N THR A 1136 -27.79 27.81 -70.33
CA THR A 1136 -26.68 27.92 -71.28
C THR A 1136 -27.10 28.58 -72.59
N TRP A 1137 -28.38 28.52 -72.95
CA TRP A 1137 -28.90 29.10 -74.19
C TRP A 1137 -29.18 30.59 -74.07
N GLN A 1138 -29.21 31.12 -72.84
CA GLN A 1138 -29.35 32.54 -72.55
C GLN A 1138 -28.04 33.18 -72.09
N GLY A 1139 -26.89 32.62 -72.49
CA GLY A 1139 -25.58 33.16 -72.14
C GLY A 1139 -25.20 32.92 -70.68
N ASP A 1140 -25.45 31.70 -70.19
CA ASP A 1140 -25.09 31.25 -68.83
C ASP A 1140 -25.74 32.08 -67.72
N VAL A 1141 -27.00 32.46 -67.90
CA VAL A 1141 -27.76 33.21 -66.87
C VAL A 1141 -28.17 32.25 -65.75
N VAL A 1142 -27.80 32.61 -64.51
CA VAL A 1142 -28.20 31.88 -63.30
C VAL A 1142 -29.61 32.28 -62.88
N ARG A 1143 -30.47 31.29 -62.66
CA ARG A 1143 -31.86 31.43 -62.23
C ARG A 1143 -32.15 30.58 -61.01
N ASP A 1144 -33.13 31.00 -60.23
CA ASP A 1144 -33.67 30.17 -59.15
C ASP A 1144 -34.46 29.00 -59.74
N THR A 1145 -34.34 27.81 -59.13
CA THR A 1145 -35.03 26.58 -59.56
C THR A 1145 -36.55 26.74 -59.62
N LYS A 1146 -37.11 27.67 -58.84
CA LYS A 1146 -38.55 28.00 -58.82
C LYS A 1146 -39.07 28.66 -60.09
N THR A 1147 -38.18 29.16 -60.95
CA THR A 1147 -38.54 29.88 -62.18
C THR A 1147 -38.64 28.99 -63.42
N LEU A 1148 -38.36 27.69 -63.28
CA LEU A 1148 -38.48 26.71 -64.37
C LEU A 1148 -39.95 26.43 -64.74
N SER A 1149 -40.23 26.21 -66.03
CA SER A 1149 -41.55 25.76 -66.47
C SER A 1149 -41.83 24.31 -66.05
N GLY A 1150 -43.10 23.87 -66.13
CA GLY A 1150 -43.51 22.53 -65.69
C GLY A 1150 -42.76 21.38 -66.39
N GLY A 1151 -42.45 21.51 -67.69
CA GLY A 1151 -41.67 20.51 -68.43
C GLY A 1151 -40.17 20.55 -68.11
N GLU A 1152 -39.60 21.74 -67.90
CA GLU A 1152 -38.18 21.91 -67.56
C GLU A 1152 -37.87 21.47 -66.14
N SER A 1153 -38.75 21.79 -65.19
CA SER A 1153 -38.69 21.30 -63.82
C SER A 1153 -38.75 19.77 -63.78
N PHE A 1154 -39.54 19.14 -64.66
CA PHE A 1154 -39.59 17.68 -64.78
C PHE A 1154 -38.27 17.08 -65.24
N LEU A 1155 -37.64 17.63 -66.30
CA LEU A 1155 -36.35 17.14 -66.80
C LEU A 1155 -35.23 17.28 -65.75
N VAL A 1156 -35.16 18.43 -65.08
CA VAL A 1156 -34.18 18.68 -64.01
C VAL A 1156 -34.42 17.73 -62.83
N SER A 1157 -35.68 17.49 -62.46
CA SER A 1157 -36.03 16.53 -61.41
C SER A 1157 -35.68 15.09 -61.78
N LEU A 1158 -35.90 14.70 -63.05
CA LEU A 1158 -35.56 13.38 -63.57
C LEU A 1158 -34.04 13.15 -63.56
N ALA A 1159 -33.25 14.13 -64.02
CA ALA A 1159 -31.79 14.06 -64.00
C ALA A 1159 -31.23 13.92 -62.57
N LEU A 1160 -31.82 14.67 -61.62
CA LEU A 1160 -31.45 14.62 -60.21
C LEU A 1160 -31.81 13.28 -59.56
N ALA A 1161 -32.98 12.70 -59.89
CA ALA A 1161 -33.39 11.38 -59.41
C ALA A 1161 -32.47 10.27 -59.93
N LEU A 1162 -32.06 10.35 -61.20
CA LEU A 1162 -31.09 9.43 -61.79
C LEU A 1162 -29.71 9.55 -61.13
N ALA A 1163 -29.23 10.78 -60.91
CA ALA A 1163 -27.97 11.03 -60.20
C ALA A 1163 -28.00 10.56 -58.74
N LEU A 1164 -29.14 10.67 -58.07
CA LEU A 1164 -29.32 10.17 -56.71
C LEU A 1164 -29.29 8.64 -56.67
N SER A 1165 -29.91 7.96 -57.65
CA SER A 1165 -29.82 6.50 -57.81
C SER A 1165 -28.36 6.05 -57.96
N ASP A 1166 -27.56 6.78 -58.71
CA ASP A 1166 -26.14 6.48 -58.91
C ASP A 1166 -25.28 6.80 -57.67
N LEU A 1167 -25.58 7.90 -56.93
CA LEU A 1167 -24.88 8.27 -55.71
C LEU A 1167 -25.07 7.23 -54.57
N VAL A 1168 -26.29 6.69 -54.44
CA VAL A 1168 -26.63 5.67 -53.42
C VAL A 1168 -26.09 4.27 -53.79
N SER A 1169 -25.80 4.04 -55.07
CA SER A 1169 -25.33 2.75 -55.60
C SER A 1169 -24.00 2.26 -54.99
N HIS A 1170 -23.21 3.12 -54.33
CA HIS A 1170 -21.96 2.73 -53.68
C HIS A 1170 -22.13 1.85 -52.42
N LYS A 1171 -23.31 1.86 -51.77
CA LYS A 1171 -23.64 0.95 -50.63
C LYS A 1171 -24.55 -0.22 -51.03
N THR A 1172 -25.54 0.04 -51.89
CA THR A 1172 -26.48 -0.96 -52.42
C THR A 1172 -26.92 -0.59 -53.84
N SER A 1173 -26.69 -1.44 -54.85
CA SER A 1173 -27.20 -1.20 -56.22
C SER A 1173 -28.73 -1.25 -56.22
N ILE A 1174 -29.40 -0.38 -56.96
CA ILE A 1174 -30.85 -0.40 -57.21
C ILE A 1174 -31.05 -0.66 -58.70
N ASP A 1175 -31.70 -1.77 -59.04
CA ASP A 1175 -31.74 -2.32 -60.40
C ASP A 1175 -33.16 -2.36 -60.97
N SER A 1176 -34.17 -1.88 -60.22
CA SER A 1176 -35.52 -1.63 -60.74
C SER A 1176 -36.00 -0.23 -60.36
N LEU A 1177 -36.59 0.48 -61.31
CA LEU A 1177 -37.09 1.84 -61.15
C LEU A 1177 -38.51 1.94 -61.72
N PHE A 1178 -39.45 2.46 -60.95
CA PHE A 1178 -40.83 2.68 -61.40
C PHE A 1178 -41.16 4.17 -61.47
N LEU A 1179 -41.71 4.62 -62.60
CA LEU A 1179 -42.04 6.02 -62.87
C LEU A 1179 -43.57 6.18 -62.94
N ASP A 1180 -44.18 6.86 -61.97
CA ASP A 1180 -45.65 7.09 -61.93
C ASP A 1180 -46.03 8.51 -62.38
N GLU A 1181 -46.16 8.69 -63.70
CA GLU A 1181 -46.66 9.88 -64.42
C GLU A 1181 -45.94 11.25 -64.19
N GLY A 1182 -45.96 12.09 -65.23
CA GLY A 1182 -45.20 13.36 -65.35
C GLY A 1182 -44.89 13.71 -66.82
N PHE A 1183 -44.98 12.71 -67.71
CA PHE A 1183 -44.84 12.87 -69.15
C PHE A 1183 -45.99 13.66 -69.81
N GLY A 1184 -47.12 13.85 -69.13
CA GLY A 1184 -48.31 14.52 -69.69
C GLY A 1184 -48.22 16.04 -69.72
N THR A 1185 -47.24 16.62 -69.02
CA THR A 1185 -46.90 18.06 -69.06
C THR A 1185 -45.83 18.39 -70.09
N LEU A 1186 -45.32 17.38 -70.81
CA LEU A 1186 -44.32 17.53 -71.86
C LEU A 1186 -45.01 17.72 -73.21
N ASP A 1187 -44.45 18.60 -74.03
CA ASP A 1187 -44.75 18.67 -75.46
C ASP A 1187 -44.12 17.49 -76.22
N ALA A 1188 -44.54 17.28 -77.46
CA ALA A 1188 -44.16 16.09 -78.22
C ALA A 1188 -42.64 15.96 -78.44
N GLU A 1189 -41.92 17.08 -78.64
CA GLU A 1189 -40.46 17.08 -78.83
C GLU A 1189 -39.72 16.70 -77.54
N THR A 1190 -40.11 17.28 -76.40
CA THR A 1190 -39.49 16.96 -75.11
C THR A 1190 -39.81 15.53 -74.64
N LEU A 1191 -40.99 15.01 -75.01
CA LEU A 1191 -41.38 13.63 -74.71
C LEU A 1191 -40.50 12.61 -75.44
N ASP A 1192 -40.16 12.84 -76.71
CA ASP A 1192 -39.27 11.97 -77.49
C ASP A 1192 -37.86 11.93 -76.90
N VAL A 1193 -37.35 13.09 -76.49
CA VAL A 1193 -36.05 13.22 -75.83
C VAL A 1193 -36.00 12.47 -74.49
N ALA A 1194 -37.06 12.57 -73.69
CA ALA A 1194 -37.17 11.82 -72.44
C ALA A 1194 -37.25 10.30 -72.69
N LEU A 1195 -37.92 9.87 -73.76
CA LEU A 1195 -38.03 8.46 -74.17
C LEU A 1195 -36.69 7.88 -74.61
N ASP A 1196 -35.93 8.59 -75.46
CA ASP A 1196 -34.62 8.14 -75.93
C ASP A 1196 -33.61 8.02 -74.75
N ALA A 1197 -33.74 8.87 -73.73
CA ALA A 1197 -32.93 8.76 -72.51
C ALA A 1197 -33.31 7.54 -71.66
N LEU A 1198 -34.59 7.17 -71.59
CA LEU A 1198 -35.04 5.96 -70.91
C LEU A 1198 -34.57 4.69 -71.63
N ASP A 1199 -34.53 4.70 -72.96
CA ASP A 1199 -33.98 3.59 -73.76
C ASP A 1199 -32.47 3.40 -73.51
N ASN A 1200 -31.70 4.49 -73.41
CA ASN A 1200 -30.28 4.43 -73.03
C ASN A 1200 -30.06 3.90 -71.61
N LEU A 1201 -30.97 4.19 -70.67
CA LEU A 1201 -30.92 3.64 -69.32
C LEU A 1201 -31.26 2.14 -69.28
N ASN A 1202 -32.20 1.68 -70.11
CA ASN A 1202 -32.49 0.25 -70.27
C ASN A 1202 -31.25 -0.54 -70.76
N ALA A 1203 -30.46 0.04 -71.66
CA ALA A 1203 -29.18 -0.55 -72.10
C ALA A 1203 -28.15 -0.73 -70.98
N SER A 1204 -28.29 -0.02 -69.85
CA SER A 1204 -27.45 -0.18 -68.65
C SER A 1204 -27.84 -1.39 -67.76
N GLY A 1205 -28.86 -2.15 -68.13
CA GLY A 1205 -29.29 -3.36 -67.43
C GLY A 1205 -30.28 -3.11 -66.28
N LYS A 1206 -30.75 -1.87 -66.09
CA LYS A 1206 -31.80 -1.52 -65.11
C LYS A 1206 -33.20 -1.82 -65.68
N MET A 1207 -34.07 -2.41 -64.86
CA MET A 1207 -35.48 -2.62 -65.20
C MET A 1207 -36.27 -1.33 -64.94
N ILE A 1208 -36.96 -0.80 -65.96
CA ILE A 1208 -37.71 0.46 -65.87
C ILE A 1208 -39.18 0.21 -66.21
N GLY A 1209 -40.06 0.45 -65.23
CA GLY A 1209 -41.51 0.39 -65.41
C GLY A 1209 -42.11 1.79 -65.48
N VAL A 1210 -42.72 2.15 -66.61
CA VAL A 1210 -43.33 3.47 -66.81
C VAL A 1210 -44.86 3.38 -66.78
N ILE A 1211 -45.51 4.16 -65.93
CA ILE A 1211 -46.97 4.30 -65.91
C ILE A 1211 -47.34 5.52 -66.74
N SER A 1212 -48.14 5.33 -67.79
CA SER A 1212 -48.59 6.45 -68.64
C SER A 1212 -49.94 6.20 -69.28
N HIS A 1213 -50.68 7.28 -69.54
CA HIS A 1213 -51.93 7.29 -70.30
C HIS A 1213 -51.78 7.86 -71.72
N ILE A 1214 -50.61 8.42 -72.05
CA ILE A 1214 -50.29 9.10 -73.32
C ILE A 1214 -50.20 8.07 -74.46
N GLU A 1215 -50.82 8.35 -75.61
CA GLU A 1215 -50.83 7.43 -76.75
C GLU A 1215 -49.46 7.26 -77.41
N ALA A 1216 -48.66 8.34 -77.54
CA ALA A 1216 -47.30 8.28 -78.09
C ALA A 1216 -46.37 7.28 -77.35
N MET A 1217 -46.49 7.19 -76.01
CA MET A 1217 -45.74 6.22 -75.20
C MET A 1217 -46.15 4.76 -75.49
N LYS A 1218 -47.42 4.53 -75.84
CA LYS A 1218 -47.95 3.19 -76.18
C LYS A 1218 -47.48 2.71 -77.55
N GLU A 1219 -47.05 3.60 -78.43
CA GLU A 1219 -46.53 3.22 -79.74
C GLU A 1219 -45.02 2.94 -79.69
N ARG A 1220 -44.28 3.68 -78.85
CA ARG A 1220 -42.81 3.54 -78.68
C ARG A 1220 -42.38 2.36 -77.80
N ILE A 1221 -43.11 2.03 -76.74
CA ILE A 1221 -42.73 0.93 -75.82
C ILE A 1221 -43.48 -0.36 -76.22
N PRO A 1222 -42.80 -1.38 -76.80
CA PRO A 1222 -43.46 -2.58 -77.32
C PRO A 1222 -43.97 -3.50 -76.21
N THR A 1223 -43.27 -3.57 -75.08
CA THR A 1223 -43.65 -4.40 -73.93
C THR A 1223 -44.65 -3.65 -73.06
N GLN A 1224 -45.90 -4.14 -73.01
CA GLN A 1224 -46.98 -3.47 -72.29
C GLN A 1224 -47.67 -4.39 -71.30
N LEU A 1225 -47.93 -3.86 -70.10
CA LEU A 1225 -48.83 -4.44 -69.11
C LEU A 1225 -50.15 -3.67 -69.14
N LYS A 1226 -51.16 -4.22 -69.84
CA LYS A 1226 -52.45 -3.54 -70.05
C LYS A 1226 -53.42 -3.76 -68.88
N VAL A 1227 -53.88 -2.66 -68.29
CA VAL A 1227 -54.94 -2.63 -67.27
C VAL A 1227 -56.28 -2.30 -67.94
N ILE A 1228 -57.15 -3.30 -67.99
CA ILE A 1228 -58.44 -3.24 -68.70
C ILE A 1228 -59.56 -2.92 -67.70
N LYS A 1229 -60.28 -1.82 -67.93
CA LYS A 1229 -61.45 -1.43 -67.11
C LYS A 1229 -62.66 -2.27 -67.52
N ARG A 1230 -63.35 -2.90 -66.57
CA ARG A 1230 -64.60 -3.65 -66.83
C ARG A 1230 -65.78 -2.69 -66.80
N ASN A 1231 -66.57 -2.67 -67.89
CA ASN A 1231 -67.65 -1.71 -68.11
C ASN A 1231 -68.64 -1.66 -66.93
N GLY A 1232 -68.84 -0.47 -66.36
CA GLY A 1232 -69.95 -0.13 -65.45
C GLY A 1232 -69.80 -0.46 -63.96
N VAL A 1233 -68.74 -1.13 -63.50
CA VAL A 1233 -68.65 -1.65 -62.10
C VAL A 1233 -67.48 -1.06 -61.28
N GLY A 1234 -66.69 -0.15 -61.85
CA GLY A 1234 -65.52 0.43 -61.16
C GLY A 1234 -64.40 -0.58 -60.85
N LEU A 1235 -64.41 -1.72 -61.55
CA LEU A 1235 -63.43 -2.80 -61.42
C LEU A 1235 -62.55 -2.87 -62.66
N SER A 1236 -61.33 -3.33 -62.47
CA SER A 1236 -60.31 -3.53 -63.49
C SER A 1236 -59.75 -4.95 -63.43
N ALA A 1237 -59.14 -5.37 -64.53
CA ALA A 1237 -58.46 -6.65 -64.67
C ALA A 1237 -57.16 -6.46 -65.47
N LEU A 1238 -56.18 -7.34 -65.25
CA LEU A 1238 -55.03 -7.48 -66.14
C LEU A 1238 -55.37 -8.44 -67.29
N GLU A 1239 -54.48 -8.52 -68.28
CA GLU A 1239 -54.58 -9.50 -69.35
C GLU A 1239 -54.64 -10.93 -68.79
N LYS A 1240 -55.38 -11.82 -69.46
CA LYS A 1240 -55.63 -13.19 -68.96
C LYS A 1240 -54.35 -14.02 -68.75
N THR A 1241 -53.28 -13.70 -69.47
CA THR A 1241 -51.96 -14.33 -69.32
C THR A 1241 -51.36 -14.16 -67.92
N TYR A 1242 -51.79 -13.14 -67.17
CA TYR A 1242 -51.31 -12.86 -65.80
C TYR A 1242 -52.29 -13.31 -64.71
N ALA A 1243 -53.43 -13.92 -65.07
CA ALA A 1243 -54.40 -14.41 -64.10
C ALA A 1243 -53.90 -15.71 -63.45
N VAL A 1244 -54.05 -15.83 -62.13
CA VAL A 1244 -53.75 -17.06 -61.39
C VAL A 1244 -55.05 -17.86 -61.25
N GLY A 1245 -55.21 -18.90 -62.07
CA GLY A 1245 -56.42 -19.74 -62.08
C GLY A 1245 -56.59 -20.57 -63.34
#